data_AF-A0A662WPF2-F1
#
_entry.id   AF-A0A662WPF2-F1
#
_cell.length_a   1.000
_cell.length_b   1.000
_cell.length_c   1.000
_cell.angle_alpha   90.00
_cell.angle_beta   90.00
_cell.angle_gamma   90.00
#
_symmetry.space_group_name_H-M   'P 1'
#
loop_
_entity.id
_entity.type
_entity.pdbx_description
1 polymer ?
#
loop_
_entity_poly.entity_id
_entity_poly.type
_entity_poly.pdbx_seq_one_letter_code
_entity_poly.pdbx_strand_id
1 'polypeptide(L)'
;MSKPARSGGGADDPSPTREKLHLKPQVVRIEVLGDEKVGKTSLICSLVSRHFSEKVPSVLLNVQIPAEESDENVIISITDTSSRVSDLMRVTNASKRSDAILLVYDLTRPETFQRLRRWLDFIAKNKEIPVVLVANKVDINAVTPTTDGPYASQVRNLVNTYPVRDQQLQVLGCIGLAAVAFGLTQFCVFGEQFVVSEVECSAKNFTQVAQAFFLAQKAVLYPVAPLYNEKKRQLQPKCLKAIKRTFRLYNRDRSGILSREELNEYQYDCFGVRLLGTEIDTLMEYLSSEVPSGVAPDRNGLFVEGFIYLWWLFIDRNRPESGWQVLRSLGYNNDLHLEIPPERIQLSPYEEDQATQLTGQAVDFLTNLFRQFDANKDNNIAEDEVEAIFSICEDEAAPWHTCSAISSPLLYETTLVDGKPTLSLPVWLACWSFVAQENPQKLLETLFYLGYNDKLFPAIEFVKSVLLKSPFLGMDAWSRSLTRKVNKIERNVVSCYIFGSPESGKEHFVHTFIGQIDALLVDDDQFIVRAIGAVPDRDSTKYLFITEALSDDEIELKADVLVLVMNPLDESSKMFVEELDKQLPAAIPRVVISYKPEVQDEAETETKAEEGGDEEELAKEETLGDFSIDATLKQYTTSIKCHEARSVQEEAAQLIVATALR
;
A
#
# COMPACT_ATOMS: atom_id res chain seq x y z
N MET A 1 -61.97 4.05 -38.45
CA MET A 1 -61.51 5.46 -38.37
C MET A 1 -60.33 5.48 -37.40
N SER A 2 -59.17 4.93 -37.74
CA SER A 2 -58.13 5.47 -38.65
C SER A 2 -57.64 6.85 -38.21
N LYS A 3 -56.47 6.92 -37.55
CA LYS A 3 -55.36 7.88 -37.77
C LYS A 3 -54.20 7.66 -36.75
N PRO A 4 -52.95 8.11 -37.04
CA PRO A 4 -51.88 7.19 -37.46
C PRO A 4 -50.54 7.36 -36.71
N ALA A 5 -49.53 6.61 -37.15
CA ALA A 5 -48.13 6.62 -36.72
C ALA A 5 -47.29 7.83 -37.19
N ARG A 6 -46.29 8.20 -36.39
CA ARG A 6 -45.01 8.91 -36.69
C ARG A 6 -44.06 8.58 -35.53
N SER A 7 -43.05 7.70 -35.66
CA SER A 7 -41.73 7.80 -36.32
C SER A 7 -40.81 8.90 -35.75
N GLY A 8 -39.71 8.47 -35.10
CA GLY A 8 -38.42 9.16 -35.06
C GLY A 8 -38.09 9.94 -33.78
N GLY A 9 -37.22 9.36 -32.94
CA GLY A 9 -36.51 10.04 -31.86
C GLY A 9 -35.41 9.13 -31.34
N GLY A 10 -34.15 9.55 -31.48
CA GLY A 10 -32.95 8.74 -31.23
C GLY A 10 -32.86 8.22 -29.81
N ALA A 11 -32.29 7.03 -29.67
CA ALA A 11 -31.84 6.50 -28.40
C ALA A 11 -30.58 7.27 -27.99
N ASP A 12 -30.77 8.30 -27.17
CA ASP A 12 -29.69 8.82 -26.32
C ASP A 12 -29.46 7.79 -25.22
N ASP A 13 -28.32 7.12 -25.31
CA ASP A 13 -27.76 6.24 -24.29
C ASP A 13 -27.31 7.12 -23.10
N PRO A 14 -27.90 7.02 -21.90
CA PRO A 14 -27.40 7.74 -20.76
C PRO A 14 -26.15 7.02 -20.25
N SER A 15 -24.98 7.57 -20.60
CA SER A 15 -23.71 7.25 -19.95
C SER A 15 -23.91 7.23 -18.42
N PRO A 16 -23.34 6.26 -17.69
CA PRO A 16 -23.57 6.13 -16.26
C PRO A 16 -22.92 7.31 -15.53
N THR A 17 -23.72 8.33 -15.20
CA THR A 17 -23.35 9.36 -14.23
C THR A 17 -23.02 8.65 -12.92
N ARG A 18 -21.74 8.62 -12.54
CA ARG A 18 -21.28 8.22 -11.20
C ARG A 18 -22.15 8.94 -10.17
N GLU A 19 -23.06 8.22 -9.51
CA GLU A 19 -23.78 8.74 -8.36
C GLU A 19 -22.74 9.13 -7.30
N LYS A 20 -22.60 10.44 -7.06
CA LYS A 20 -21.82 10.94 -5.92
C LYS A 20 -22.57 10.53 -4.65
N LEU A 21 -22.00 9.57 -3.93
CA LEU A 21 -22.39 9.25 -2.56
C LEU A 21 -22.49 10.56 -1.76
N HIS A 22 -23.69 10.86 -1.25
CA HIS A 22 -23.91 12.03 -0.40
C HIS A 22 -23.26 11.78 0.96
N LEU A 23 -21.97 12.07 1.06
CA LEU A 23 -21.23 12.10 2.32
C LEU A 23 -21.82 13.19 3.21
N LYS A 24 -22.02 12.89 4.51
CA LYS A 24 -22.40 13.91 5.49
C LYS A 24 -21.34 15.02 5.48
N PRO A 25 -21.72 16.31 5.46
CA PRO A 25 -20.76 17.41 5.43
C PRO A 25 -19.87 17.35 6.68
N GLN A 26 -18.56 17.46 6.47
CA GLN A 26 -17.58 17.48 7.54
C GLN A 26 -17.85 18.66 8.49
N VAL A 27 -17.54 18.51 9.78
CA VAL A 27 -17.67 19.59 10.77
C VAL A 27 -16.27 20.01 11.19
N VAL A 28 -15.94 21.29 11.05
CA VAL A 28 -14.68 21.88 11.53
C VAL A 28 -14.95 22.71 12.77
N ARG A 29 -14.33 22.34 13.90
CA ARG A 29 -14.50 23.01 15.19
C ARG A 29 -13.37 24.00 15.44
N ILE A 30 -13.69 25.29 15.48
CA ILE A 30 -12.75 26.39 15.72
C ILE A 30 -12.98 26.97 17.11
N GLU A 31 -11.96 26.97 17.95
CA GLU A 31 -12.00 27.62 19.26
C GLU A 31 -11.29 28.96 19.23
N VAL A 32 -11.92 30.00 19.79
CA VAL A 32 -11.30 31.32 19.89
C VAL A 32 -10.72 31.50 21.29
N LEU A 33 -9.40 31.58 21.40
CA LEU A 33 -8.61 31.73 22.64
C LEU A 33 -7.94 33.09 22.73
N GLY A 34 -7.55 33.49 23.94
CA GLY A 34 -6.81 34.73 24.20
C GLY A 34 -7.21 35.41 25.51
N ASP A 35 -6.47 36.45 25.86
CA ASP A 35 -6.63 37.20 27.11
C ASP A 35 -7.98 37.94 27.22
N GLU A 36 -8.27 38.47 28.41
CA GLU A 36 -9.48 39.26 28.63
C GLU A 36 -9.47 40.54 27.77
N LYS A 37 -10.63 40.90 27.22
CA LYS A 37 -10.87 42.14 26.43
C LYS A 37 -10.04 42.28 25.13
N VAL A 38 -9.47 41.18 24.61
CA VAL A 38 -8.79 41.17 23.29
C VAL A 38 -9.77 41.22 22.10
N GLY A 39 -11.06 40.96 22.35
CA GLY A 39 -12.11 41.08 21.33
C GLY A 39 -12.56 39.75 20.69
N LYS A 40 -12.38 38.61 21.37
CA LYS A 40 -12.82 37.27 20.92
C LYS A 40 -14.30 37.25 20.50
N THR A 41 -15.18 37.61 21.42
CA THR A 41 -16.63 37.64 21.19
C THR A 41 -17.01 38.63 20.09
N SER A 42 -16.34 39.79 20.04
CA SER A 42 -16.57 40.80 18.99
C SER A 42 -16.16 40.29 17.61
N LEU A 43 -15.09 39.52 17.48
CA LEU A 43 -14.68 38.89 16.21
C LEU A 43 -15.73 37.90 15.71
N ILE A 44 -16.24 37.05 16.60
CA ILE A 44 -17.28 36.06 16.26
C ILE A 44 -18.59 36.75 15.87
N CYS A 45 -19.06 37.73 16.65
CA CYS A 45 -20.25 38.50 16.30
C CYS A 45 -20.09 39.23 14.96
N SER A 46 -18.91 39.80 14.70
CA SER A 46 -18.63 40.51 13.45
C SER A 46 -18.65 39.55 12.26
N LEU A 47 -18.14 38.32 12.41
CA LEU A 47 -18.24 37.26 11.38
C LEU A 47 -19.69 36.92 11.03
N VAL A 48 -20.54 36.68 12.03
CA VAL A 48 -21.93 36.24 11.82
C VAL A 48 -22.83 37.38 11.34
N SER A 49 -22.76 38.53 11.99
CA SER A 49 -23.70 39.63 11.75
C SER A 49 -23.21 40.63 10.71
N ARG A 50 -21.93 40.57 10.29
CA ARG A 50 -21.25 41.57 9.45
C ARG A 50 -21.35 43.01 9.98
N HIS A 51 -21.67 43.17 11.27
CA HIS A 51 -21.87 44.44 11.96
C HIS A 51 -21.21 44.37 13.33
N PHE A 52 -20.53 45.46 13.71
CA PHE A 52 -19.93 45.59 15.03
C PHE A 52 -20.94 46.08 16.07
N SER A 53 -20.99 45.40 17.22
CA SER A 53 -21.75 45.84 18.39
C SER A 53 -20.80 46.24 19.52
N GLU A 54 -21.03 47.41 20.11
CA GLU A 54 -20.30 47.86 21.31
C GLU A 54 -20.67 47.04 22.55
N LYS A 55 -21.85 46.41 22.55
CA LYS A 55 -22.33 45.56 23.64
C LYS A 55 -22.40 44.12 23.17
N VAL A 56 -21.46 43.31 23.64
CA VAL A 56 -21.41 41.86 23.43
C VAL A 56 -21.44 41.13 24.77
N PRO A 57 -22.01 39.93 24.86
CA PRO A 57 -21.94 39.11 26.07
C PRO A 57 -20.48 38.74 26.39
N SER A 58 -20.21 38.24 27.60
CA SER A 58 -18.86 37.85 28.00
C SER A 58 -18.34 36.59 27.30
N VAL A 59 -19.23 35.68 26.91
CA VAL A 59 -18.98 34.45 26.14
C VAL A 59 -20.23 34.15 25.33
N LEU A 60 -20.09 33.85 24.04
CA LEU A 60 -21.20 33.39 23.18
C LEU A 60 -21.50 31.90 23.37
N LEU A 61 -22.75 31.51 23.08
CA LEU A 61 -23.07 30.11 22.83
C LEU A 61 -22.42 29.65 21.52
N ASN A 62 -22.16 28.34 21.40
CA ASN A 62 -21.56 27.77 20.21
C ASN A 62 -22.30 28.23 18.94
N VAL A 63 -21.56 28.85 18.03
CA VAL A 63 -22.07 29.34 16.74
C VAL A 63 -21.83 28.25 15.70
N GLN A 64 -22.80 28.02 14.81
CA GLN A 64 -22.64 27.11 13.68
C GLN A 64 -22.94 27.86 12.38
N ILE A 65 -22.00 27.80 11.44
CA ILE A 65 -22.16 28.28 10.07
C ILE A 65 -22.49 27.07 9.20
N PRO A 66 -23.65 27.04 8.51
CA PRO A 66 -24.05 25.95 7.64
C PRO A 66 -23.07 25.73 6.48
N ALA A 67 -23.02 24.49 5.97
CA ALA A 67 -22.14 24.12 4.86
C ALA A 67 -22.41 24.91 3.57
N GLU A 68 -23.67 25.27 3.31
CA GLU A 68 -24.10 26.05 2.13
C GLU A 68 -23.51 27.47 2.08
N GLU A 69 -23.14 28.03 3.24
CA GLU A 69 -22.52 29.35 3.35
C GLU A 69 -20.98 29.27 3.34
N SER A 70 -20.42 28.07 3.28
CA SER A 70 -18.97 27.83 3.25
C SER A 70 -18.50 27.45 1.85
N ASP A 71 -17.34 27.97 1.43
CA ASP A 71 -16.78 27.69 0.10
C ASP A 71 -16.39 26.21 -0.10
N GLU A 72 -16.18 25.48 1.00
CA GLU A 72 -15.71 24.08 1.02
C GLU A 72 -16.82 23.05 1.31
N ASN A 73 -18.09 23.49 1.45
CA ASN A 73 -19.24 22.64 1.83
C ASN A 73 -19.04 21.90 3.19
N VAL A 74 -18.55 22.63 4.20
CA VAL A 74 -18.21 22.15 5.54
C VAL A 74 -18.95 22.96 6.60
N ILE A 75 -19.46 22.30 7.65
CA ILE A 75 -20.09 23.00 8.78
C ILE A 75 -18.99 23.57 9.69
N ILE A 76 -18.97 24.88 9.91
CA ILE A 76 -18.01 25.51 10.83
C ILE A 76 -18.68 25.71 12.19
N SER A 77 -18.15 25.08 13.24
CA SER A 77 -18.61 25.27 14.61
C SER A 77 -17.61 26.10 15.39
N ILE A 78 -18.01 27.29 15.83
CA ILE A 78 -17.15 28.24 16.55
C ILE A 78 -17.50 28.23 18.03
N THR A 79 -16.49 28.00 18.88
CA THR A 79 -16.60 28.05 20.34
C THR A 79 -15.89 29.29 20.88
N ASP A 80 -16.66 30.19 21.49
CA ASP A 80 -16.13 31.33 22.24
C ASP A 80 -15.71 30.88 23.64
N THR A 81 -14.55 31.34 24.11
CA THR A 81 -14.01 30.92 25.41
C THR A 81 -13.90 32.07 26.40
N SER A 82 -14.14 31.72 27.66
CA SER A 82 -13.89 32.61 28.78
C SER A 82 -12.38 32.71 29.04
N SER A 83 -11.91 33.91 29.35
CA SER A 83 -10.54 34.15 29.83
C SER A 83 -10.40 34.04 31.35
N ARG A 84 -11.48 33.63 32.05
CA ARG A 84 -11.48 33.48 33.51
C ARG A 84 -10.81 32.18 33.93
N VAL A 85 -9.99 32.24 34.98
CA VAL A 85 -9.30 31.07 35.56
C VAL A 85 -10.30 30.00 36.04
N SER A 86 -11.49 30.39 36.49
CA SER A 86 -12.56 29.46 36.90
C SER A 86 -13.09 28.59 35.76
N ASP A 87 -12.97 29.04 34.51
CA ASP A 87 -13.47 28.33 33.33
C ASP A 87 -12.39 27.48 32.66
N LEU A 88 -11.19 27.35 33.27
CA LEU A 88 -10.06 26.64 32.67
C LEU A 88 -10.39 25.19 32.29
N MET A 89 -11.19 24.47 33.09
CA MET A 89 -11.65 23.12 32.72
C MET A 89 -12.52 23.11 31.44
N ARG A 90 -13.34 24.15 31.23
CA ARG A 90 -14.17 24.26 30.02
C ARG A 90 -13.31 24.57 28.80
N VAL A 91 -12.31 25.43 28.96
CA VAL A 91 -11.32 25.73 27.93
C VAL A 91 -10.52 24.47 27.57
N THR A 92 -9.99 23.74 28.55
CA THR A 92 -9.29 22.46 28.29
C THR A 92 -10.17 21.45 27.54
N ASN A 93 -11.44 21.33 27.92
CA ASN A 93 -12.38 20.42 27.25
C ASN A 93 -12.73 20.89 25.83
N ALA A 94 -12.83 22.19 25.61
CA ALA A 94 -13.01 22.77 24.28
C ALA A 94 -11.77 22.47 23.42
N SER A 95 -10.56 22.80 23.88
CA SER A 95 -9.31 22.55 23.15
C SER A 95 -9.07 21.08 22.78
N LYS A 96 -9.51 20.14 23.62
CA LYS A 96 -9.48 18.70 23.27
C LYS A 96 -10.41 18.34 22.10
N ARG A 97 -11.54 19.03 21.97
CA ARG A 97 -12.55 18.80 20.93
C ARG A 97 -12.34 19.67 19.69
N SER A 98 -11.55 20.74 19.80
CA SER A 98 -11.24 21.65 18.71
C SER A 98 -10.38 20.99 17.64
N ASP A 99 -10.58 21.40 16.40
CA ASP A 99 -9.79 21.00 15.24
C ASP A 99 -8.81 22.13 14.84
N ALA A 100 -9.16 23.40 15.13
CA ALA A 100 -8.26 24.56 15.04
C ALA A 100 -8.49 25.56 16.18
N ILE A 101 -7.50 26.42 16.42
CA ILE A 101 -7.56 27.50 17.41
C ILE A 101 -7.25 28.84 16.73
N LEU A 102 -8.08 29.84 17.00
CA LEU A 102 -7.79 31.25 16.76
C LEU A 102 -7.29 31.88 18.05
N LEU A 103 -5.99 32.20 18.11
CA LEU A 103 -5.38 32.79 19.28
C LEU A 103 -5.27 34.31 19.10
N VAL A 104 -6.13 35.04 19.82
CA VAL A 104 -6.34 36.47 19.64
C VAL A 104 -5.54 37.29 20.65
N TYR A 105 -4.81 38.28 20.17
CA TYR A 105 -4.18 39.31 20.99
C TYR A 105 -4.60 40.71 20.54
N ASP A 106 -4.30 41.70 21.37
CA ASP A 106 -4.71 43.09 21.19
C ASP A 106 -3.52 43.97 20.82
N LEU A 107 -3.52 44.55 19.62
CA LEU A 107 -2.46 45.42 19.12
C LEU A 107 -2.25 46.70 19.97
N THR A 108 -3.27 47.11 20.72
CA THR A 108 -3.18 48.27 21.63
C THR A 108 -2.58 47.92 22.99
N ARG A 109 -2.44 46.62 23.30
CA ARG A 109 -1.96 46.13 24.60
C ARG A 109 -0.81 45.12 24.44
N PRO A 110 0.45 45.60 24.44
CA PRO A 110 1.67 44.80 24.41
C PRO A 110 1.72 43.58 25.34
N GLU A 111 1.16 43.69 26.55
CA GLU A 111 1.13 42.61 27.53
C GLU A 111 0.38 41.37 27.03
N THR A 112 -0.65 41.55 26.20
CA THR A 112 -1.46 40.44 25.67
C THR A 112 -0.66 39.58 24.70
N PHE A 113 0.26 40.19 23.95
CA PHE A 113 1.20 39.49 23.08
C PHE A 113 2.23 38.69 23.88
N GLN A 114 2.81 39.29 24.93
CA GLN A 114 3.79 38.59 25.78
C GLN A 114 3.20 37.34 26.46
N ARG A 115 1.91 37.38 26.80
CA ARG A 115 1.19 36.26 27.41
C ARG A 115 0.75 35.19 26.42
N LEU A 116 0.92 35.39 25.10
CA LEU A 116 0.63 34.36 24.09
C LEU A 116 1.43 33.09 24.31
N ARG A 117 2.70 33.20 24.75
CA ARG A 117 3.55 32.02 25.03
C ARG A 117 2.91 31.06 26.01
N ARG A 118 2.25 31.58 27.05
CA ARG A 118 1.51 30.75 28.02
C ARG A 118 0.35 29.98 27.36
N TRP A 119 -0.35 30.61 26.42
CA TRP A 119 -1.44 29.98 25.68
C TRP A 119 -0.92 28.93 24.71
N LEU A 120 0.19 29.20 24.03
CA LEU A 120 0.85 28.25 23.16
C LEU A 120 1.37 27.03 23.93
N ASP A 121 2.04 27.23 25.07
CA ASP A 121 2.45 26.15 25.99
C ASP A 121 1.26 25.31 26.47
N PHE A 122 0.11 25.95 26.69
CA PHE A 122 -1.13 25.27 27.08
C PHE A 122 -1.70 24.43 25.94
N ILE A 123 -1.67 24.93 24.70
CA ILE A 123 -2.14 24.20 23.52
C ILE A 123 -1.25 22.99 23.27
N ALA A 124 0.07 23.20 23.24
CA ALA A 124 1.07 22.14 23.04
C ALA A 124 0.94 20.99 24.04
N LYS A 125 0.60 21.28 25.30
CA LYS A 125 0.39 20.25 26.34
C LYS A 125 -0.91 19.45 26.20
N ASN A 126 -1.90 19.98 25.50
CA ASN A 126 -3.22 19.35 25.38
C ASN A 126 -3.37 18.56 24.08
N LYS A 127 -3.16 19.22 22.94
CA LYS A 127 -3.35 18.66 21.59
C LYS A 127 -2.64 19.57 20.58
N GLU A 128 -1.75 19.00 19.78
CA GLU A 128 -1.13 19.72 18.66
C GLU A 128 -2.16 19.89 17.54
N ILE A 129 -2.82 21.03 17.50
CA ILE A 129 -3.77 21.44 16.45
C ILE A 129 -3.36 22.78 15.85
N PRO A 130 -3.70 23.06 14.58
CA PRO A 130 -3.34 24.30 13.92
C PRO A 130 -3.85 25.54 14.68
N VAL A 131 -2.96 26.50 14.87
CA VAL A 131 -3.20 27.79 15.53
C VAL A 131 -3.02 28.92 14.54
N VAL A 132 -4.04 29.76 14.40
CA VAL A 132 -3.94 31.03 13.66
C VAL A 132 -3.84 32.16 14.67
N LEU A 133 -2.77 32.93 14.60
CA LEU A 133 -2.58 34.13 15.41
C LEU A 133 -3.40 35.28 14.85
N VAL A 134 -4.15 35.96 15.71
CA VAL A 134 -5.00 37.08 15.31
C VAL A 134 -4.63 38.33 16.09
N ALA A 135 -4.06 39.29 15.39
CA ALA A 135 -3.71 40.61 15.91
C ALA A 135 -4.90 41.56 15.76
N ASN A 136 -5.72 41.69 16.80
CA ASN A 136 -6.98 42.42 16.72
C ASN A 136 -6.85 43.91 17.11
N LYS A 137 -7.82 44.73 16.70
CA LYS A 137 -7.93 46.19 16.94
C LYS A 137 -6.94 47.04 16.14
N VAL A 138 -6.61 46.62 14.93
CA VAL A 138 -5.76 47.41 14.01
C VAL A 138 -6.35 48.81 13.74
N ASP A 139 -7.68 48.96 13.82
CA ASP A 139 -8.38 50.24 13.63
C ASP A 139 -8.04 51.33 14.66
N ILE A 140 -7.48 50.95 15.81
CA ILE A 140 -7.12 51.89 16.88
C ILE A 140 -5.68 52.40 16.69
N ASN A 141 -4.83 51.65 15.97
CA ASN A 141 -3.46 52.06 15.64
C ASN A 141 -3.43 52.86 14.32
N ALA A 142 -4.00 54.06 14.33
CA ALA A 142 -3.83 55.06 13.27
C ALA A 142 -2.71 56.07 13.59
N VAL A 143 -1.60 55.61 14.19
CA VAL A 143 -0.32 56.32 14.08
C VAL A 143 0.40 55.67 12.91
N THR A 144 0.62 56.47 11.86
CA THR A 144 1.40 56.16 10.67
C THR A 144 2.53 55.15 10.95
N PRO A 145 2.70 54.10 10.14
CA PRO A 145 3.85 53.23 10.23
C PRO A 145 5.08 54.05 9.80
N THR A 146 5.71 54.75 10.74
CA THR A 146 7.15 54.96 10.61
C THR A 146 7.77 53.59 10.72
N THR A 147 8.42 53.20 9.64
CA THR A 147 9.05 51.92 9.34
C THR A 147 10.05 51.42 10.40
N ASP A 148 10.30 52.18 11.46
CA ASP A 148 11.38 52.00 12.44
C ASP A 148 10.89 52.07 13.91
N GLY A 149 9.75 51.45 14.22
CA GLY A 149 9.36 51.19 15.61
C GLY A 149 9.87 49.82 16.07
N PRO A 150 10.39 49.66 17.31
CA PRO A 150 10.92 48.38 17.80
C PRO A 150 9.88 47.24 17.77
N TYR A 151 8.59 47.60 17.81
CA TYR A 151 7.45 46.68 17.69
C TYR A 151 7.16 46.26 16.23
N ALA A 152 7.22 47.19 15.26
CA ALA A 152 7.02 46.89 13.85
C ALA A 152 8.17 46.03 13.30
N SER A 153 9.39 46.20 13.83
CA SER A 153 10.51 45.30 13.55
C SER A 153 10.36 43.95 14.25
N GLN A 154 9.81 43.87 15.47
CA GLN A 154 9.57 42.58 16.13
C GLN A 154 8.46 41.79 15.42
N VAL A 155 7.37 42.44 15.04
CA VAL A 155 6.27 41.85 14.24
C VAL A 155 6.73 41.54 12.81
N ARG A 156 7.49 42.41 12.11
CA ARG A 156 8.08 42.04 10.80
C ARG A 156 9.10 40.90 10.90
N ASN A 157 9.86 40.83 11.99
CA ASN A 157 10.81 39.73 12.23
C ASN A 157 10.09 38.42 12.60
N LEU A 158 8.86 38.48 13.12
CA LEU A 158 7.93 37.34 13.25
C LEU A 158 7.33 36.93 11.88
N VAL A 159 6.94 37.92 11.07
CA VAL A 159 6.11 37.78 9.85
C VAL A 159 6.91 37.43 8.59
N ASN A 160 8.22 37.69 8.53
CA ASN A 160 9.06 37.43 7.35
C ASN A 160 9.29 35.94 7.01
N THR A 161 8.47 35.02 7.55
CA THR A 161 8.47 33.60 7.20
C THR A 161 7.34 33.22 6.23
N TYR A 162 6.33 34.08 6.02
CA TYR A 162 5.26 33.85 5.02
C TYR A 162 4.74 35.17 4.45
N PRO A 163 5.02 35.51 3.18
CA PRO A 163 4.33 36.63 2.54
C PRO A 163 2.88 36.24 2.24
N VAL A 164 1.92 36.89 2.91
CA VAL A 164 0.55 36.99 2.39
C VAL A 164 0.63 37.80 1.10
N ARG A 165 0.61 37.12 -0.05
CA ARG A 165 0.44 37.77 -1.36
C ARG A 165 -1.04 37.74 -1.74
N ASP A 166 -1.46 38.86 -2.31
CA ASP A 166 -2.82 39.22 -2.69
C ASP A 166 -3.72 38.05 -3.14
N GLN A 167 -4.85 37.93 -2.47
CA GLN A 167 -6.03 37.21 -2.95
C GLN A 167 -6.69 38.01 -4.08
N GLN A 168 -6.18 37.84 -5.29
CA GLN A 168 -7.02 37.83 -6.48
C GLN A 168 -6.46 36.77 -7.42
N LEU A 169 -7.07 35.58 -7.41
CA LEU A 169 -7.16 34.63 -8.52
C LEU A 169 -7.79 33.33 -7.99
N GLN A 170 -9.11 33.24 -8.12
CA GLN A 170 -9.90 32.06 -7.76
C GLN A 170 -9.97 31.04 -8.92
N VAL A 171 -9.11 31.12 -9.94
CA VAL A 171 -9.20 30.28 -11.17
C VAL A 171 -7.84 29.80 -11.70
N LEU A 172 -6.74 29.89 -10.95
CA LEU A 172 -5.43 29.47 -11.44
C LEU A 172 -4.81 28.36 -10.57
N GLY A 173 -5.48 27.21 -10.57
CA GLY A 173 -4.96 25.92 -10.07
C GLY A 173 -4.26 25.08 -11.14
N CYS A 174 -3.89 25.70 -12.28
CA CYS A 174 -3.20 25.04 -13.37
C CYS A 174 -1.69 25.02 -13.12
N ILE A 175 -1.07 23.88 -13.42
CA ILE A 175 0.37 23.62 -13.32
C ILE A 175 1.21 24.69 -14.11
N GLY A 176 0.62 25.40 -15.07
CA GLY A 176 1.30 26.34 -15.97
C GLY A 176 1.52 27.79 -15.49
N LEU A 177 0.92 28.27 -14.39
CA LEU A 177 0.99 29.72 -14.05
C LEU A 177 1.63 30.08 -12.70
N ALA A 178 1.83 29.12 -11.79
CA ALA A 178 2.51 29.39 -10.52
C ALA A 178 4.04 29.56 -10.68
N ALA A 179 4.63 29.12 -11.79
CA ALA A 179 6.07 29.06 -12.01
C ALA A 179 6.76 30.44 -12.16
N VAL A 180 6.02 31.51 -12.51
CA VAL A 180 6.63 32.78 -12.95
C VAL A 180 6.86 33.81 -11.83
N ALA A 181 6.41 33.55 -10.59
CA ALA A 181 6.31 34.61 -9.58
C ALA A 181 7.21 34.42 -8.33
N PHE A 182 8.40 35.06 -8.40
CA PHE A 182 9.28 35.50 -7.30
C PHE A 182 10.25 34.50 -6.67
N GLY A 183 11.46 35.01 -6.47
CA GLY A 183 12.58 34.41 -5.75
C GLY A 183 12.79 34.92 -4.32
N LEU A 184 13.49 34.04 -3.59
CA LEU A 184 14.41 34.21 -2.46
C LEU A 184 14.15 35.31 -1.43
N THR A 185 13.81 34.92 -0.19
CA THR A 185 14.65 35.18 1.00
C THR A 185 14.22 34.30 2.18
N GLN A 186 15.18 34.03 3.07
CA GLN A 186 15.18 32.93 4.05
C GLN A 186 15.28 33.44 5.50
N PHE A 187 14.71 32.62 6.42
CA PHE A 187 15.00 32.41 7.85
C PHE A 187 14.21 33.15 8.97
N CYS A 188 13.39 32.33 9.66
CA CYS A 188 13.12 32.12 11.10
C CYS A 188 12.97 33.30 12.08
N VAL A 189 11.93 33.24 12.94
CA VAL A 189 12.01 32.86 14.38
C VAL A 189 10.59 32.62 14.94
N PHE A 190 10.20 31.36 15.16
CA PHE A 190 9.56 30.79 16.38
C PHE A 190 9.35 29.30 16.09
N GLY A 191 10.08 28.44 16.80
CA GLY A 191 10.13 27.00 16.54
C GLY A 191 8.92 26.21 17.05
N GLU A 192 7.70 26.76 16.93
CA GLU A 192 6.48 26.09 17.39
C GLU A 192 5.67 25.53 16.21
N GLN A 193 5.61 24.20 16.14
CA GLN A 193 5.20 23.43 14.96
C GLN A 193 3.73 23.58 14.54
N PHE A 194 2.91 24.25 15.35
CA PHE A 194 1.46 24.28 15.18
C PHE A 194 0.88 25.68 14.87
N VAL A 195 1.69 26.74 14.86
CA VAL A 195 1.23 28.07 14.38
C VAL A 195 1.32 28.10 12.86
N VAL A 196 0.17 28.22 12.19
CA VAL A 196 0.07 28.08 10.73
C VAL A 196 -0.04 29.42 9.98
N SER A 197 -0.51 30.47 10.64
CA SER A 197 -0.66 31.80 10.02
C SER A 197 -0.86 32.91 11.06
N GLU A 198 -0.63 34.16 10.65
CA GLU A 198 -0.95 35.36 11.42
C GLU A 198 -1.79 36.32 10.57
N VAL A 199 -2.79 36.95 11.20
CA VAL A 199 -3.74 37.87 10.53
C VAL A 199 -3.96 39.12 11.38
N GLU A 200 -3.88 40.29 10.76
CA GLU A 200 -4.24 41.56 11.39
C GLU A 200 -5.71 41.90 11.16
N CYS A 201 -6.49 41.90 12.24
CA CYS A 201 -7.94 42.03 12.17
C CYS A 201 -8.46 43.32 12.81
N SER A 202 -9.55 43.85 12.26
CA SER A 202 -10.42 44.79 12.96
C SER A 202 -11.83 44.23 13.04
N ALA A 203 -12.24 43.80 14.23
CA ALA A 203 -13.64 43.42 14.47
C ALA A 203 -14.62 44.60 14.22
N LYS A 204 -14.17 45.85 14.41
CA LYS A 204 -14.97 47.06 14.24
C LYS A 204 -15.24 47.38 12.77
N ASN A 205 -14.19 47.31 11.95
CA ASN A 205 -14.27 47.63 10.51
C ASN A 205 -14.48 46.39 9.64
N PHE A 206 -14.64 45.20 10.24
CA PHE A 206 -14.71 43.91 9.56
C PHE A 206 -13.48 43.60 8.67
N THR A 207 -12.32 44.19 9.00
CA THR A 207 -11.07 44.00 8.24
C THR A 207 -10.48 42.62 8.55
N GLN A 208 -10.30 41.79 7.51
CA GLN A 208 -9.69 40.45 7.55
C GLN A 208 -10.30 39.45 8.57
N VAL A 209 -11.45 39.76 9.15
CA VAL A 209 -12.14 38.86 10.11
C VAL A 209 -12.49 37.54 9.43
N ALA A 210 -13.15 37.58 8.26
CA ALA A 210 -13.47 36.38 7.49
C ALA A 210 -12.21 35.58 7.10
N GLN A 211 -11.11 36.27 6.76
CA GLN A 211 -9.85 35.65 6.38
C GLN A 211 -9.23 34.84 7.52
N ALA A 212 -9.31 35.30 8.76
CA ALA A 212 -8.79 34.57 9.91
C ALA A 212 -9.51 33.22 10.12
N PHE A 213 -10.84 33.21 10.03
CA PHE A 213 -11.62 31.96 10.14
C PHE A 213 -11.42 31.05 8.92
N PHE A 214 -11.30 31.63 7.72
CA PHE A 214 -10.99 30.89 6.49
C PHE A 214 -9.63 30.18 6.57
N LEU A 215 -8.58 30.86 7.06
CA LEU A 215 -7.26 30.26 7.23
C LEU A 215 -7.27 29.14 8.28
N ALA A 216 -8.02 29.30 9.38
CA ALA A 216 -8.18 28.26 10.38
C ALA A 216 -8.91 27.04 9.81
N GLN A 217 -9.97 27.24 9.02
CA GLN A 217 -10.67 26.17 8.30
C GLN A 217 -9.73 25.44 7.34
N LYS A 218 -9.02 26.20 6.49
CA LYS A 218 -8.08 25.66 5.51
C LYS A 218 -6.98 24.82 6.17
N ALA A 219 -6.43 25.24 7.30
CA ALA A 219 -5.40 24.50 8.01
C ALA A 219 -5.87 23.14 8.55
N VAL A 220 -7.16 22.99 8.84
CA VAL A 220 -7.77 21.70 9.23
C VAL A 220 -8.03 20.82 8.02
N LEU A 221 -8.52 21.40 6.94
CA LEU A 221 -8.87 20.67 5.72
C LEU A 221 -7.62 20.20 4.97
N TYR A 222 -6.54 20.97 5.01
CA TYR A 222 -5.33 20.75 4.22
C TYR A 222 -4.08 20.81 5.09
N PRO A 223 -3.90 19.86 6.02
CA PRO A 223 -2.77 19.88 6.94
C PRO A 223 -1.44 19.68 6.19
N VAL A 224 -0.46 20.55 6.44
CA VAL A 224 0.86 20.49 5.77
C VAL A 224 1.78 19.46 6.45
N ALA A 225 1.63 19.25 7.76
CA ALA A 225 2.53 18.41 8.54
C ALA A 225 2.68 16.95 8.04
N PRO A 226 1.60 16.27 7.58
CA PRO A 226 1.71 14.94 6.97
C PRO A 226 2.44 14.95 5.63
N LEU A 227 2.42 16.07 4.90
CA LEU A 227 3.01 16.19 3.57
C LEU A 227 4.49 16.56 3.64
N TYR A 228 4.86 17.50 4.51
CA TYR A 228 6.16 18.14 4.48
C TYR A 228 6.76 18.33 5.88
N ASN A 229 8.04 18.01 6.00
CA ASN A 229 8.83 18.27 7.19
C ASN A 229 9.58 19.59 7.03
N GLU A 230 9.09 20.64 7.67
CA GLU A 230 9.70 21.98 7.61
C GLU A 230 11.14 22.01 8.15
N LYS A 231 11.43 21.25 9.23
CA LYS A 231 12.77 21.20 9.85
C LYS A 231 13.81 20.58 8.92
N LYS A 232 13.43 19.50 8.23
CA LYS A 232 14.31 18.81 7.26
C LYS A 232 14.24 19.41 5.86
N ARG A 233 13.29 20.33 5.63
CA ARG A 233 12.92 20.88 4.32
C ARG A 233 12.66 19.83 3.24
N GLN A 234 12.01 18.73 3.62
CA GLN A 234 11.79 17.58 2.75
C GLN A 234 10.36 17.06 2.88
N LEU A 235 9.84 16.48 1.79
CA LEU A 235 8.58 15.74 1.82
C LEU A 235 8.67 14.56 2.80
N GLN A 236 7.57 14.28 3.50
CA GLN A 236 7.50 13.14 4.40
C GLN A 236 7.53 11.82 3.60
N PRO A 237 8.11 10.72 4.13
CA PRO A 237 8.17 9.44 3.42
C PRO A 237 6.80 8.92 2.97
N LYS A 238 5.77 9.01 3.82
CA LYS A 238 4.39 8.63 3.47
C LYS A 238 3.81 9.46 2.32
N CYS A 239 4.13 10.76 2.28
CA CYS A 239 3.72 11.63 1.18
C CYS A 239 4.42 11.24 -0.12
N LEU A 240 5.73 11.02 -0.07
CA LEU A 240 6.51 10.56 -1.23
C LEU A 240 5.96 9.24 -1.81
N LYS A 241 5.57 8.30 -0.94
CA LYS A 241 4.94 7.03 -1.31
C LYS A 241 3.61 7.24 -2.05
N ALA A 242 2.75 8.12 -1.53
CA ALA A 242 1.48 8.47 -2.19
C ALA A 242 1.71 9.16 -3.56
N ILE A 243 2.73 10.02 -3.67
CA ILE A 243 3.11 10.67 -4.93
C ILE A 243 3.59 9.64 -5.96
N LYS A 244 4.49 8.73 -5.56
CA LYS A 244 4.98 7.64 -6.42
C LYS A 244 3.85 6.73 -6.88
N ARG A 245 2.91 6.39 -5.99
CA ARG A 245 1.70 5.64 -6.37
C ARG A 245 0.87 6.40 -7.39
N THR A 246 0.62 7.69 -7.15
CA THR A 246 -0.12 8.55 -8.09
C THR A 246 0.52 8.52 -9.46
N PHE A 247 1.84 8.73 -9.55
CA PHE A 247 2.58 8.66 -10.80
C PHE A 247 2.37 7.33 -11.52
N ARG A 248 2.51 6.20 -10.81
CA ARG A 248 2.35 4.85 -11.39
C ARG A 248 0.93 4.53 -11.85
N LEU A 249 -0.09 5.10 -11.21
CA LEU A 249 -1.49 4.92 -11.63
C LEU A 249 -1.81 5.65 -12.94
N TYR A 250 -1.20 6.82 -13.16
CA TYR A 250 -1.44 7.63 -14.36
C TYR A 250 -0.48 7.31 -15.51
N ASN A 251 0.68 6.71 -15.23
CA ASN A 251 1.55 6.15 -16.26
C ASN A 251 0.98 4.82 -16.77
N ARG A 252 -0.09 4.91 -17.56
CA ARG A 252 -0.86 3.79 -18.10
C ARG A 252 -0.06 2.97 -19.10
N ASP A 253 0.74 3.65 -19.93
CA ASP A 253 1.65 3.00 -20.88
C ASP A 253 2.88 2.38 -20.18
N ARG A 254 3.06 2.69 -18.90
CA ARG A 254 4.10 2.13 -18.03
C ARG A 254 5.53 2.41 -18.50
N SER A 255 5.71 3.41 -19.35
CA SER A 255 6.99 3.81 -19.95
C SER A 255 8.00 4.39 -18.94
N GLY A 256 7.58 4.64 -17.69
CA GLY A 256 8.37 5.36 -16.70
C GLY A 256 8.41 6.88 -16.93
N ILE A 257 7.74 7.37 -17.97
CA ILE A 257 7.57 8.78 -18.30
C ILE A 257 6.08 9.08 -18.36
N LEU A 258 5.62 10.02 -17.54
CA LEU A 258 4.26 10.53 -17.66
C LEU A 258 4.17 11.42 -18.91
N SER A 259 3.61 10.86 -19.98
CA SER A 259 3.46 11.55 -21.27
C SER A 259 2.59 12.80 -21.15
N ARG A 260 2.62 13.68 -22.17
CA ARG A 260 1.78 14.88 -22.21
C ARG A 260 0.29 14.55 -22.11
N GLU A 261 -0.13 13.45 -22.76
CA GLU A 261 -1.49 12.95 -22.74
C GLU A 261 -1.88 12.46 -21.34
N GLU A 262 -1.06 11.61 -20.72
CA GLU A 262 -1.30 11.08 -19.38
C GLU A 262 -1.27 12.19 -18.31
N LEU A 263 -0.39 13.18 -18.45
CA LEU A 263 -0.35 14.35 -17.58
C LEU A 263 -1.65 15.18 -17.69
N ASN A 264 -2.22 15.28 -18.88
CA ASN A 264 -3.49 15.96 -19.10
C ASN A 264 -4.68 15.16 -18.55
N GLU A 265 -4.63 13.83 -18.63
CA GLU A 265 -5.63 12.97 -17.97
C GLU A 265 -5.56 13.10 -16.45
N TYR A 266 -4.35 13.06 -15.88
CA TYR A 266 -4.11 13.37 -14.47
C TYR A 266 -4.69 14.73 -14.06
N GLN A 267 -4.42 15.78 -14.86
CA GLN A 267 -4.96 17.10 -14.57
C GLN A 267 -6.49 17.09 -14.58
N TYR A 268 -7.10 16.44 -15.57
CA TYR A 268 -8.56 16.41 -15.71
C TYR A 268 -9.22 15.61 -14.59
N ASP A 269 -8.67 14.45 -14.24
CA ASP A 269 -9.25 13.58 -13.23
C ASP A 269 -9.13 14.17 -11.82
N CYS A 270 -8.01 14.83 -11.50
CA CYS A 270 -7.79 15.43 -10.19
C CYS A 270 -8.39 16.84 -10.06
N PHE A 271 -8.34 17.66 -11.11
CA PHE A 271 -8.69 19.09 -11.04
C PHE A 271 -9.88 19.50 -11.92
N GLY A 272 -10.40 18.60 -12.76
CA GLY A 272 -11.56 18.88 -13.63
C GLY A 272 -11.25 19.77 -14.84
N VAL A 273 -9.98 20.09 -15.09
CA VAL A 273 -9.53 21.00 -16.15
C VAL A 273 -8.43 20.32 -16.97
N ARG A 274 -8.33 20.60 -18.27
CA ARG A 274 -7.19 20.15 -19.11
C ARG A 274 -6.28 21.33 -19.40
N LEU A 275 -4.98 21.07 -19.47
CA LEU A 275 -3.99 22.07 -19.85
C LEU A 275 -3.91 22.20 -21.37
N LEU A 276 -3.75 23.43 -21.83
CA LEU A 276 -3.40 23.72 -23.22
C LEU A 276 -1.96 23.29 -23.47
N GLY A 277 -1.65 22.90 -24.72
CA GLY A 277 -0.29 22.49 -25.10
C GLY A 277 0.78 23.52 -24.74
N THR A 278 0.48 24.81 -24.92
CA THR A 278 1.38 25.92 -24.56
C THR A 278 1.66 26.02 -23.06
N GLU A 279 0.69 25.66 -22.22
CA GLU A 279 0.86 25.65 -20.77
C GLU A 279 1.77 24.48 -20.34
N ILE A 280 1.62 23.32 -20.99
CA ILE A 280 2.50 22.17 -20.80
C ILE A 280 3.91 22.50 -21.29
N ASP A 281 4.07 23.16 -22.44
CA ASP A 281 5.39 23.56 -22.94
C ASP A 281 6.12 24.47 -21.93
N THR A 282 5.41 25.46 -21.39
CA THR A 282 5.93 26.39 -20.39
C THR A 282 6.33 25.65 -19.10
N LEU A 283 5.51 24.70 -18.67
CA LEU A 283 5.80 23.84 -17.53
C LEU A 283 7.07 23.01 -17.75
N MET A 284 7.17 22.33 -18.90
CA MET A 284 8.31 21.48 -19.23
C MET A 284 9.60 22.29 -19.33
N GLU A 285 9.52 23.50 -19.89
CA GLU A 285 10.67 24.41 -19.94
C GLU A 285 11.13 24.81 -18.54
N TYR A 286 10.21 25.23 -17.67
CA TYR A 286 10.50 25.57 -16.28
C TYR A 286 11.10 24.39 -15.50
N LEU A 287 10.50 23.20 -15.61
CA LEU A 287 11.00 22.01 -14.94
C LEU A 287 12.37 21.60 -15.47
N SER A 288 12.62 21.74 -16.78
CA SER A 288 13.93 21.44 -17.35
C SER A 288 15.03 22.37 -16.84
N SER A 289 14.70 23.61 -16.44
CA SER A 289 15.67 24.53 -15.82
C SER A 289 15.94 24.24 -14.35
N GLU A 290 14.93 23.80 -13.59
CA GLU A 290 15.05 23.56 -12.14
C GLU A 290 15.51 22.12 -11.83
N VAL A 291 14.95 21.13 -12.51
CA VAL A 291 15.23 19.70 -12.34
C VAL A 291 15.44 19.05 -13.71
N PRO A 292 16.64 19.18 -14.30
CA PRO A 292 16.93 18.65 -15.63
C PRO A 292 16.71 17.14 -15.75
N SER A 293 16.92 16.38 -14.67
CA SER A 293 16.68 14.93 -14.63
C SER A 293 15.21 14.55 -14.52
N GLY A 294 14.32 15.51 -14.26
CA GLY A 294 12.89 15.26 -14.04
C GLY A 294 12.03 15.37 -15.30
N VAL A 295 12.59 15.85 -16.41
CA VAL A 295 11.89 16.01 -17.70
C VAL A 295 12.57 15.15 -18.75
N ALA A 296 11.78 14.50 -19.61
CA ALA A 296 12.33 13.77 -20.74
C ALA A 296 13.18 14.70 -21.65
N PRO A 297 14.30 14.25 -22.22
CA PRO A 297 15.19 15.10 -23.03
C PRO A 297 14.50 15.78 -24.23
N ASP A 298 13.47 15.14 -24.77
CA ASP A 298 12.60 15.62 -25.85
C ASP A 298 11.43 16.50 -25.37
N ARG A 299 11.31 16.73 -24.05
CA ARG A 299 10.21 17.44 -23.38
C ARG A 299 8.84 16.83 -23.68
N ASN A 300 8.79 15.53 -23.94
CA ASN A 300 7.55 14.81 -24.22
C ASN A 300 6.86 14.25 -22.97
N GLY A 301 7.44 14.44 -21.79
CA GLY A 301 6.84 14.01 -20.53
C GLY A 301 7.71 14.24 -19.31
N LEU A 302 7.23 13.77 -18.16
CA LEU A 302 7.87 13.91 -16.85
C LEU A 302 8.30 12.56 -16.29
N PHE A 303 9.52 12.50 -15.78
CA PHE A 303 9.94 11.41 -14.90
C PHE A 303 9.38 11.61 -13.48
N VAL A 304 9.48 10.58 -12.65
CA VAL A 304 8.97 10.60 -11.27
C VAL A 304 9.61 11.73 -10.45
N GLU A 305 10.88 12.05 -10.68
CA GLU A 305 11.61 13.13 -10.01
C GLU A 305 11.01 14.50 -10.32
N GLY A 306 10.66 14.75 -11.58
CA GLY A 306 10.00 15.99 -12.00
C GLY A 306 8.60 16.11 -11.42
N PHE A 307 7.88 14.99 -11.36
CA PHE A 307 6.56 14.93 -10.73
C PHE A 307 6.63 15.20 -9.21
N ILE A 308 7.61 14.62 -8.50
CA ILE A 308 7.85 14.88 -7.07
C ILE A 308 8.19 16.36 -6.84
N TYR A 309 9.00 16.97 -7.71
CA TYR A 309 9.34 18.38 -7.61
C TYR A 309 8.11 19.29 -7.75
N LEU A 310 7.16 18.95 -8.63
CA LEU A 310 5.89 19.70 -8.75
C LEU A 310 5.08 19.69 -7.45
N TRP A 311 5.03 18.54 -6.78
CA TRP A 311 4.35 18.43 -5.48
C TRP A 311 5.04 19.25 -4.40
N TRP A 312 6.37 19.21 -4.36
CA TRP A 312 7.15 20.06 -3.46
C TRP A 312 6.88 21.54 -3.73
N LEU A 313 6.83 21.95 -5.01
CA LEU A 313 6.57 23.33 -5.41
C LEU A 313 5.18 23.82 -4.94
N PHE A 314 4.13 22.99 -4.99
CA PHE A 314 2.82 23.38 -4.45
C PHE A 314 2.88 23.72 -2.96
N ILE A 315 3.65 22.95 -2.19
CA ILE A 315 3.80 23.17 -0.75
C ILE A 315 4.66 24.41 -0.48
N ASP A 316 5.79 24.56 -1.18
CA ASP A 316 6.67 25.73 -1.08
C ASP A 316 5.93 27.04 -1.43
N ARG A 317 5.01 26.99 -2.40
CA ARG A 317 4.15 28.12 -2.80
C ARG A 317 2.92 28.32 -1.89
N ASN A 318 2.82 27.64 -0.75
CA ASN A 318 1.71 27.73 0.22
C ASN A 318 0.34 27.35 -0.38
N ARG A 319 0.33 26.35 -1.27
CA ARG A 319 -0.85 25.77 -1.92
C ARG A 319 -0.98 24.26 -1.63
N PRO A 320 -0.99 23.82 -0.36
CA PRO A 320 -1.14 22.40 -0.03
C PRO A 320 -2.47 21.78 -0.48
N GLU A 321 -3.49 22.60 -0.75
CA GLU A 321 -4.81 22.14 -1.21
C GLU A 321 -4.73 21.38 -2.51
N SER A 322 -3.85 21.78 -3.43
CA SER A 322 -3.68 21.10 -4.72
C SER A 322 -3.20 19.66 -4.54
N GLY A 323 -2.24 19.43 -3.64
CA GLY A 323 -1.78 18.07 -3.32
C GLY A 323 -2.87 17.26 -2.61
N TRP A 324 -3.58 17.86 -1.66
CA TRP A 324 -4.68 17.19 -0.95
C TRP A 324 -5.86 16.85 -1.86
N GLN A 325 -6.17 17.67 -2.85
CA GLN A 325 -7.21 17.39 -3.84
C GLN A 325 -6.89 16.11 -4.62
N VAL A 326 -5.64 15.97 -5.06
CA VAL A 326 -5.15 14.76 -5.73
C VAL A 326 -5.24 13.56 -4.79
N LEU A 327 -4.73 13.67 -3.57
CA LEU A 327 -4.77 12.60 -2.57
C LEU A 327 -6.21 12.12 -2.30
N ARG A 328 -7.15 13.05 -2.09
CA ARG A 328 -8.55 12.72 -1.85
C ARG A 328 -9.23 12.10 -3.06
N SER A 329 -8.88 12.52 -4.28
CA SER A 329 -9.39 11.89 -5.52
C SER A 329 -8.98 10.42 -5.65
N LEU A 330 -7.86 10.05 -5.02
CA LEU A 330 -7.30 8.70 -5.00
C LEU A 330 -7.70 7.88 -3.76
N GLY A 331 -8.49 8.46 -2.85
CA GLY A 331 -8.98 7.78 -1.64
C GLY A 331 -8.09 7.91 -0.41
N TYR A 332 -7.14 8.85 -0.37
CA TYR A 332 -6.35 9.11 0.84
C TYR A 332 -7.07 10.03 1.81
N ASN A 333 -6.93 9.75 3.10
CA ASN A 333 -7.39 10.61 4.19
C ASN A 333 -6.26 11.53 4.71
N ASN A 334 -6.58 12.37 5.69
CA ASN A 334 -5.65 13.38 6.25
C ASN A 334 -4.40 12.77 6.93
N ASP A 335 -4.41 11.48 7.25
CA ASP A 335 -3.26 10.74 7.82
C ASP A 335 -2.40 10.07 6.73
N LEU A 336 -2.73 10.31 5.45
CA LEU A 336 -2.15 9.64 4.27
C LEU A 336 -2.36 8.13 4.27
N HIS A 337 -3.41 7.66 4.95
CA HIS A 337 -3.87 6.28 4.86
C HIS A 337 -4.82 6.15 3.67
N LEU A 338 -4.64 5.09 2.88
CA LEU A 338 -5.49 4.80 1.73
C LEU A 338 -6.77 4.11 2.21
N GLU A 339 -7.91 4.76 2.05
CA GLU A 339 -9.22 4.18 2.37
C GLU A 339 -9.70 3.34 1.19
N ILE A 340 -9.42 2.04 1.24
CA ILE A 340 -9.85 1.10 0.21
C ILE A 340 -11.36 0.84 0.38
N PRO A 341 -12.20 1.10 -0.63
CA PRO A 341 -13.63 0.85 -0.50
C PRO A 341 -13.91 -0.62 -0.20
N PRO A 342 -14.78 -0.96 0.77
CA PRO A 342 -15.03 -2.35 1.15
C PRO A 342 -15.42 -3.25 -0.02
N GLU A 343 -16.20 -2.72 -0.97
CA GLU A 343 -16.61 -3.39 -2.21
C GLU A 343 -15.44 -3.91 -3.07
N ARG A 344 -14.21 -3.41 -2.84
CA ARG A 344 -13.00 -3.79 -3.58
C ARG A 344 -12.21 -4.91 -2.95
N ILE A 345 -12.34 -5.09 -1.63
CA ILE A 345 -11.56 -6.05 -0.84
C ILE A 345 -12.43 -7.06 -0.11
N GLN A 346 -13.74 -6.84 -0.09
CA GLN A 346 -14.69 -7.73 0.55
C GLN A 346 -14.77 -9.03 -0.25
N LEU A 347 -14.35 -10.11 0.41
CA LEU A 347 -14.51 -11.45 -0.10
C LEU A 347 -15.98 -11.85 -0.01
N SER A 348 -16.50 -12.41 -1.09
CA SER A 348 -17.78 -13.13 -1.04
C SER A 348 -17.66 -14.28 -0.03
N PRO A 349 -18.73 -14.62 0.71
CA PRO A 349 -18.72 -15.81 1.56
C PRO A 349 -18.41 -17.03 0.70
N TYR A 350 -17.39 -17.80 1.09
CA TYR A 350 -16.99 -19.03 0.42
C TYR A 350 -17.02 -20.19 1.40
N GLU A 351 -17.29 -21.38 0.88
CA GLU A 351 -17.37 -22.61 1.67
C GLU A 351 -15.95 -23.08 2.06
N GLU A 352 -15.83 -23.85 3.15
CA GLU A 352 -14.53 -24.36 3.64
C GLU A 352 -13.81 -25.25 2.61
N ASP A 353 -14.57 -25.83 1.68
CA ASP A 353 -14.09 -26.62 0.55
C ASP A 353 -13.88 -25.77 -0.71
N GLN A 354 -13.76 -24.45 -0.63
CA GLN A 354 -13.40 -23.61 -1.78
C GLN A 354 -11.99 -23.05 -1.63
N ALA A 355 -11.22 -23.10 -2.72
CA ALA A 355 -9.92 -22.47 -2.84
C ALA A 355 -10.03 -21.21 -3.69
N THR A 356 -9.22 -20.21 -3.36
CA THR A 356 -9.09 -18.95 -4.08
C THR A 356 -8.01 -19.04 -5.15
N GLN A 357 -8.32 -18.55 -6.34
CA GLN A 357 -7.40 -18.52 -7.48
C GLN A 357 -7.44 -17.16 -8.16
N LEU A 358 -6.33 -16.76 -8.79
CA LEU A 358 -6.28 -15.59 -9.66
C LEU A 358 -7.09 -15.80 -10.95
N THR A 359 -7.87 -14.79 -11.32
CA THR A 359 -8.54 -14.77 -12.63
C THR A 359 -7.54 -14.50 -13.76
N GLY A 360 -7.91 -14.84 -15.00
CA GLY A 360 -7.07 -14.55 -16.17
C GLY A 360 -6.72 -13.06 -16.30
N GLN A 361 -7.65 -12.16 -15.97
CA GLN A 361 -7.43 -10.72 -15.99
C GLN A 361 -6.42 -10.27 -14.92
N ALA A 362 -6.44 -10.87 -13.73
CA ALA A 362 -5.43 -10.59 -12.71
C ALA A 362 -4.05 -11.09 -13.12
N VAL A 363 -3.97 -12.29 -13.74
CA VAL A 363 -2.73 -12.84 -14.29
C VAL A 363 -2.17 -11.93 -15.39
N ASP A 364 -3.00 -11.44 -16.30
CA ASP A 364 -2.60 -10.49 -17.35
C ASP A 364 -2.07 -9.18 -16.75
N PHE A 365 -2.76 -8.64 -15.74
CA PHE A 365 -2.31 -7.45 -15.01
C PHE A 365 -0.94 -7.66 -14.37
N LEU A 366 -0.74 -8.77 -13.66
CA LEU A 366 0.51 -9.13 -12.99
C LEU A 366 1.64 -9.40 -13.98
N THR A 367 1.34 -10.01 -15.12
CA THR A 367 2.28 -10.24 -16.22
C THR A 367 2.73 -8.93 -16.84
N ASN A 368 1.79 -8.01 -17.08
CA ASN A 368 2.12 -6.67 -17.57
C ASN A 368 2.87 -5.83 -16.53
N LEU A 369 2.68 -6.11 -15.23
CA LEU A 369 3.43 -5.46 -14.15
C LEU A 369 4.87 -5.98 -14.09
N PHE A 370 5.06 -7.30 -14.21
CA PHE A 370 6.39 -7.90 -14.32
C PHE A 370 7.18 -7.32 -15.49
N ARG A 371 6.58 -7.34 -16.70
CA ARG A 371 7.21 -6.84 -17.93
C ARG A 371 7.55 -5.35 -17.91
N GLN A 372 6.93 -4.57 -17.01
CA GLN A 372 7.25 -3.16 -16.84
C GLN A 372 8.64 -2.97 -16.19
N PHE A 373 8.99 -3.85 -15.25
CA PHE A 373 10.23 -3.76 -14.50
C PHE A 373 11.35 -4.60 -15.13
N ASP A 374 11.00 -5.60 -15.95
CA ASP A 374 11.90 -6.34 -16.83
C ASP A 374 12.34 -5.47 -18.04
N ALA A 375 13.18 -4.47 -17.79
CA ALA A 375 13.63 -3.50 -18.79
C ALA A 375 14.53 -4.13 -19.88
N ASN A 376 15.29 -5.16 -19.52
CA ASN A 376 16.18 -5.91 -20.42
C ASN A 376 15.43 -7.02 -21.21
N LYS A 377 14.17 -7.31 -20.86
CA LYS A 377 13.28 -8.28 -21.51
C LYS A 377 13.83 -9.70 -21.47
N ASP A 378 14.51 -10.05 -20.38
CA ASP A 378 15.07 -11.38 -20.19
C ASP A 378 14.09 -12.35 -19.50
N ASN A 379 12.86 -11.88 -19.20
CA ASN A 379 11.83 -12.58 -18.41
C ASN A 379 12.25 -12.91 -16.97
N ASN A 380 13.21 -12.17 -16.43
CA ASN A 380 13.60 -12.19 -15.04
C ASN A 380 13.51 -10.77 -14.46
N ILE A 381 13.26 -10.67 -13.17
CA ILE A 381 13.37 -9.40 -12.42
C ILE A 381 14.28 -9.59 -11.23
N ALA A 382 15.17 -8.65 -10.99
CA ALA A 382 16.06 -8.67 -9.84
C ALA A 382 15.30 -8.34 -8.55
N GLU A 383 15.85 -8.73 -7.40
CA GLU A 383 15.27 -8.42 -6.09
C GLU A 383 15.07 -6.90 -5.88
N ASP A 384 16.05 -6.09 -6.29
CA ASP A 384 15.97 -4.61 -6.27
C ASP A 384 14.74 -4.08 -7.04
N GLU A 385 14.36 -4.75 -8.15
CA GLU A 385 13.22 -4.37 -8.98
C GLU A 385 11.90 -4.82 -8.36
N VAL A 386 11.88 -5.98 -7.72
CA VAL A 386 10.75 -6.46 -6.91
C VAL A 386 10.46 -5.48 -5.78
N GLU A 387 11.49 -5.05 -5.04
CA GLU A 387 11.36 -4.02 -4.00
C GLU A 387 10.82 -2.71 -4.58
N ALA A 388 11.27 -2.30 -5.76
CA ALA A 388 10.76 -1.11 -6.44
C ALA A 388 9.26 -1.24 -6.79
N ILE A 389 8.79 -2.42 -7.20
CA ILE A 389 7.36 -2.69 -7.45
C ILE A 389 6.53 -2.48 -6.17
N PHE A 390 6.99 -2.99 -5.03
CA PHE A 390 6.23 -2.94 -3.78
C PHE A 390 6.49 -1.68 -2.93
N SER A 391 7.44 -0.83 -3.31
CA SER A 391 7.74 0.44 -2.63
C SER A 391 6.55 1.40 -2.46
N ILE A 392 5.46 1.22 -3.23
CA ILE A 392 4.21 2.00 -3.13
C ILE A 392 3.13 1.35 -2.24
N CYS A 393 3.29 0.08 -1.90
CA CYS A 393 2.37 -0.72 -1.09
C CYS A 393 2.63 -0.48 0.40
N GLU A 394 1.62 -0.58 1.25
CA GLU A 394 1.76 -0.33 2.70
C GLU A 394 2.90 -1.11 3.34
N ASP A 395 2.91 -2.43 3.11
CA ASP A 395 4.08 -3.28 3.31
C ASP A 395 4.98 -3.12 2.07
N GLU A 396 6.18 -2.58 2.27
CA GLU A 396 7.15 -2.34 1.19
C GLU A 396 7.80 -3.64 0.69
N ALA A 397 7.50 -4.76 1.36
CA ALA A 397 7.90 -6.09 0.97
C ALA A 397 6.85 -6.75 0.08
N ALA A 398 7.29 -7.72 -0.73
CA ALA A 398 6.38 -8.51 -1.54
C ALA A 398 5.42 -9.33 -0.65
N PRO A 399 4.14 -9.47 -1.06
CA PRO A 399 3.09 -10.00 -0.19
C PRO A 399 3.31 -11.46 0.22
N TRP A 400 4.04 -12.27 -0.56
CA TRP A 400 4.34 -13.66 -0.20
C TRP A 400 5.29 -13.82 1.00
N HIS A 401 5.98 -12.74 1.40
CA HIS A 401 6.78 -12.74 2.64
C HIS A 401 5.95 -12.44 3.88
N THR A 402 4.76 -11.83 3.74
CA THR A 402 3.95 -11.35 4.87
C THR A 402 2.53 -11.94 4.91
N CYS A 403 2.11 -12.69 3.88
CA CYS A 403 0.74 -13.17 3.77
C CYS A 403 0.41 -14.28 4.77
N SER A 404 1.40 -15.03 5.24
CA SER A 404 1.19 -16.20 6.10
C SER A 404 1.47 -15.87 7.57
N ALA A 405 0.70 -16.51 8.46
CA ALA A 405 0.93 -16.43 9.91
C ALA A 405 2.14 -17.27 10.36
N ILE A 406 2.60 -18.20 9.52
CA ILE A 406 3.78 -19.02 9.77
C ILE A 406 5.02 -18.16 9.54
N SER A 407 5.91 -18.10 10.52
CA SER A 407 7.13 -17.26 10.46
C SER A 407 8.21 -17.79 9.50
N SER A 408 8.02 -18.98 8.92
CA SER A 408 8.93 -19.57 7.94
C SER A 408 8.80 -18.88 6.58
N PRO A 409 9.94 -18.55 5.92
CA PRO A 409 9.93 -17.94 4.60
C PRO A 409 9.38 -18.90 3.54
N LEU A 410 8.70 -18.35 2.54
CA LEU A 410 8.37 -19.09 1.33
C LEU A 410 9.63 -19.19 0.45
N LEU A 411 10.05 -20.43 0.18
CA LEU A 411 11.11 -20.72 -0.76
C LEU A 411 10.56 -20.80 -2.19
N TYR A 412 11.34 -20.36 -3.17
CA TYR A 412 10.98 -20.42 -4.58
C TYR A 412 12.25 -20.39 -5.43
N GLU A 413 12.12 -20.81 -6.69
CA GLU A 413 13.25 -20.88 -7.61
C GLU A 413 13.78 -19.49 -7.95
N THR A 414 15.10 -19.32 -7.84
CA THR A 414 15.81 -18.09 -8.18
C THR A 414 16.91 -18.39 -9.20
N THR A 415 16.92 -17.66 -10.31
CA THR A 415 17.94 -17.77 -11.35
C THR A 415 19.03 -16.74 -11.11
N LEU A 416 20.30 -17.16 -11.18
CA LEU A 416 21.43 -16.23 -11.08
C LEU A 416 21.71 -15.60 -12.44
N VAL A 417 21.41 -14.31 -12.58
CA VAL A 417 21.77 -13.50 -13.74
C VAL A 417 22.80 -12.47 -13.29
N ASP A 418 23.97 -12.46 -13.92
CA ASP A 418 25.11 -11.62 -13.53
C ASP A 418 25.53 -11.73 -12.04
N GLY A 419 25.33 -12.92 -11.45
CA GLY A 419 25.65 -13.19 -10.05
C GLY A 419 24.66 -12.63 -9.02
N LYS A 420 23.52 -12.08 -9.47
CA LYS A 420 22.41 -11.67 -8.59
C LYS A 420 21.23 -12.64 -8.71
N PRO A 421 20.52 -12.94 -7.61
CA PRO A 421 19.29 -13.72 -7.67
C PRO A 421 18.21 -12.92 -8.38
N THR A 422 17.56 -13.56 -9.34
CA THR A 422 16.45 -13.01 -10.11
C THR A 422 15.26 -13.97 -10.12
N LEU A 423 14.08 -13.40 -10.32
CA LEU A 423 12.80 -14.08 -10.28
C LEU A 423 12.23 -14.15 -11.69
N SER A 424 11.99 -15.36 -12.19
CA SER A 424 11.39 -15.55 -13.51
C SER A 424 9.88 -15.29 -13.51
N LEU A 425 9.32 -14.96 -14.68
CA LEU A 425 7.87 -14.72 -14.80
C LEU A 425 6.98 -15.88 -14.29
N PRO A 426 7.27 -17.17 -14.58
CA PRO A 426 6.50 -18.28 -14.02
C PRO A 426 6.53 -18.34 -12.49
N VAL A 427 7.68 -18.07 -11.87
CA VAL A 427 7.82 -18.09 -10.41
C VAL A 427 7.13 -16.88 -9.79
N TRP A 428 7.22 -15.69 -10.41
CA TRP A 428 6.43 -14.52 -10.02
C TRP A 428 4.93 -14.82 -9.95
N LEU A 429 4.38 -15.45 -10.99
CA LEU A 429 2.97 -15.85 -11.00
C LEU A 429 2.65 -16.96 -9.99
N ALA A 430 3.60 -17.85 -9.71
CA ALA A 430 3.47 -18.87 -8.68
C ALA A 430 3.35 -18.22 -7.29
N CYS A 431 4.24 -17.28 -6.94
CA CYS A 431 4.21 -16.54 -5.69
C CYS A 431 2.90 -15.79 -5.48
N TRP A 432 2.37 -15.12 -6.52
CA TRP A 432 1.06 -14.46 -6.44
C TRP A 432 -0.10 -15.46 -6.28
N SER A 433 0.00 -16.63 -6.90
CA SER A 433 -1.00 -17.71 -6.74
C SER A 433 -0.97 -18.29 -5.32
N PHE A 434 0.20 -18.37 -4.69
CA PHE A 434 0.35 -18.72 -3.28
C PHE A 434 -0.33 -17.69 -2.36
N VAL A 435 -0.09 -16.40 -2.58
CA VAL A 435 -0.74 -15.32 -1.81
C VAL A 435 -2.26 -15.40 -1.95
N ALA A 436 -2.76 -15.69 -3.16
CA ALA A 436 -4.18 -15.85 -3.40
C ALA A 436 -4.79 -16.97 -2.55
N GLN A 437 -4.10 -18.10 -2.40
CA GLN A 437 -4.55 -19.25 -1.61
C GLN A 437 -4.40 -19.04 -0.09
N GLU A 438 -3.30 -18.45 0.36
CA GLU A 438 -3.00 -18.26 1.79
C GLU A 438 -3.77 -17.10 2.41
N ASN A 439 -3.82 -15.96 1.72
CA ASN A 439 -4.42 -14.74 2.25
C ASN A 439 -5.03 -13.89 1.12
N PRO A 440 -6.24 -14.26 0.65
CA PRO A 440 -6.92 -13.55 -0.43
C PRO A 440 -7.25 -12.09 -0.08
N GLN A 441 -7.40 -11.75 1.20
CA GLN A 441 -7.62 -10.36 1.60
C GLN A 441 -6.36 -9.51 1.36
N LYS A 442 -5.18 -9.98 1.82
CA LYS A 442 -3.90 -9.30 1.59
C LYS A 442 -3.60 -9.15 0.10
N LEU A 443 -3.96 -10.17 -0.69
CA LEU A 443 -3.88 -10.11 -2.15
C LEU A 443 -4.65 -8.90 -2.70
N LEU A 444 -5.95 -8.80 -2.39
CA LEU A 444 -6.83 -7.75 -2.92
C LEU A 444 -6.37 -6.35 -2.50
N GLU A 445 -5.94 -6.20 -1.25
CA GLU A 445 -5.35 -4.95 -0.75
C GLU A 445 -4.11 -4.56 -1.56
N THR A 446 -3.17 -5.50 -1.75
CA THR A 446 -1.92 -5.25 -2.48
C THR A 446 -2.17 -4.93 -3.96
N LEU A 447 -3.06 -5.67 -4.62
CA LEU A 447 -3.46 -5.41 -6.00
C LEU A 447 -4.12 -4.03 -6.16
N PHE A 448 -4.93 -3.60 -5.19
CA PHE A 448 -5.50 -2.26 -5.19
C PHE A 448 -4.43 -1.17 -5.04
N TYR A 449 -3.41 -1.39 -4.20
CA TYR A 449 -2.25 -0.51 -4.11
C TYR A 449 -1.52 -0.41 -5.46
N LEU A 450 -1.33 -1.54 -6.15
CA LEU A 450 -0.66 -1.61 -7.46
C LEU A 450 -1.51 -1.06 -8.63
N GLY A 451 -2.80 -0.78 -8.40
CA GLY A 451 -3.68 -0.13 -9.38
C GLY A 451 -4.69 -1.05 -10.07
N TYR A 452 -4.85 -2.29 -9.62
CA TYR A 452 -5.95 -3.14 -10.07
C TYR A 452 -7.26 -2.65 -9.45
N ASN A 453 -8.14 -2.06 -10.26
CA ASN A 453 -9.37 -1.41 -9.79
C ASN A 453 -10.59 -1.73 -10.66
N ASP A 454 -10.56 -2.85 -11.38
CA ASP A 454 -11.66 -3.28 -12.25
C ASP A 454 -12.86 -3.76 -11.41
N LYS A 455 -14.06 -3.26 -11.72
CA LYS A 455 -15.31 -3.66 -11.05
C LYS A 455 -15.97 -4.87 -11.71
N LEU A 456 -15.74 -5.04 -13.01
CA LEU A 456 -16.38 -6.06 -13.84
C LEU A 456 -15.59 -7.36 -13.77
N PHE A 457 -14.27 -7.26 -13.60
CA PHE A 457 -13.37 -8.40 -13.56
C PHE A 457 -12.72 -8.49 -12.17
N PRO A 458 -13.26 -9.29 -11.24
CA PRO A 458 -12.64 -9.49 -9.92
C PRO A 458 -11.27 -10.13 -10.10
N ALA A 459 -10.35 -9.83 -9.18
CA ALA A 459 -8.99 -10.37 -9.24
C ALA A 459 -8.93 -11.86 -8.86
N ILE A 460 -9.92 -12.34 -8.12
CA ILE A 460 -10.01 -13.71 -7.62
C ILE A 460 -11.30 -14.38 -8.05
N GLU A 461 -11.22 -15.69 -8.19
CA GLU A 461 -12.35 -16.61 -8.32
C GLU A 461 -12.28 -17.70 -7.25
N PHE A 462 -13.44 -18.22 -6.87
CA PHE A 462 -13.56 -19.33 -5.92
C PHE A 462 -13.82 -20.62 -6.69
N VAL A 463 -12.90 -21.57 -6.56
CA VAL A 463 -12.96 -22.87 -7.23
C VAL A 463 -13.19 -23.95 -6.18
N LYS A 464 -14.03 -24.94 -6.49
CA LYS A 464 -14.29 -26.04 -5.55
C LYS A 464 -13.03 -26.88 -5.33
N SER A 465 -12.75 -27.17 -4.07
CA SER A 465 -11.84 -28.21 -3.61
C SER A 465 -12.46 -29.58 -3.86
N VAL A 466 -11.62 -30.62 -3.87
CA VAL A 466 -11.97 -32.02 -4.21
C VAL A 466 -12.93 -32.66 -3.18
N LEU A 467 -13.29 -31.96 -2.11
CA LEU A 467 -14.15 -32.46 -1.05
C LEU A 467 -15.65 -32.25 -1.37
N LEU A 468 -16.45 -33.29 -1.18
CA LEU A 468 -17.90 -33.16 -1.06
C LEU A 468 -18.32 -33.59 0.34
N LYS A 469 -19.01 -32.71 1.07
CA LYS A 469 -19.74 -33.09 2.29
C LYS A 469 -20.83 -34.11 1.91
N SER A 470 -20.86 -35.26 2.57
CA SER A 470 -21.94 -36.25 2.38
C SER A 470 -23.27 -35.66 2.88
N PRO A 471 -24.31 -35.50 2.05
CA PRO A 471 -25.58 -34.89 2.47
C PRO A 471 -26.40 -35.75 3.45
N PHE A 472 -25.93 -36.96 3.78
CA PHE A 472 -26.72 -38.00 4.46
C PHE A 472 -26.35 -38.28 5.92
N LEU A 473 -25.40 -37.55 6.52
CA LEU A 473 -25.02 -37.73 7.92
C LEU A 473 -25.28 -36.45 8.71
N GLY A 474 -26.20 -36.54 9.69
CA GLY A 474 -26.61 -35.43 10.56
C GLY A 474 -25.52 -34.96 11.52
N MET A 475 -25.82 -33.85 12.20
CA MET A 475 -24.96 -32.99 13.05
C MET A 475 -24.06 -33.67 14.10
N ASP A 476 -24.16 -34.98 14.34
CA ASP A 476 -23.47 -35.66 15.45
C ASP A 476 -22.34 -36.62 14.99
N ALA A 477 -22.03 -36.67 13.70
CA ALA A 477 -20.96 -37.50 13.13
C ALA A 477 -19.84 -36.66 12.48
N TRP A 478 -19.18 -35.81 13.27
CA TRP A 478 -18.05 -34.97 12.84
C TRP A 478 -16.74 -35.77 12.64
N SER A 479 -16.76 -37.10 12.65
CA SER A 479 -15.51 -37.88 12.59
C SER A 479 -15.65 -39.19 11.83
N ARG A 480 -14.70 -39.39 10.89
CA ARG A 480 -14.10 -40.64 10.39
C ARG A 480 -14.32 -41.07 8.93
N SER A 481 -15.00 -40.33 8.06
CA SER A 481 -14.84 -40.56 6.62
C SER A 481 -15.38 -39.41 5.77
N LEU A 482 -14.55 -38.39 5.52
CA LEU A 482 -14.75 -37.51 4.36
C LEU A 482 -14.48 -38.33 3.09
N THR A 483 -15.51 -38.60 2.30
CA THR A 483 -15.36 -39.32 1.02
C THR A 483 -15.06 -38.31 -0.08
N ARG A 484 -13.78 -38.22 -0.50
CA ARG A 484 -13.41 -37.55 -1.76
C ARG A 484 -14.07 -38.31 -2.92
N LYS A 485 -14.97 -37.67 -3.66
CA LYS A 485 -15.33 -38.16 -4.99
C LYS A 485 -14.23 -37.67 -5.93
N VAL A 486 -13.70 -38.57 -6.75
CA VAL A 486 -12.71 -38.29 -7.80
C VAL A 486 -13.29 -37.24 -8.75
N ASN A 487 -13.05 -35.98 -8.45
CA ASN A 487 -13.33 -34.84 -9.30
C ASN A 487 -12.00 -34.27 -9.74
N LYS A 488 -11.94 -33.87 -11.01
CA LYS A 488 -10.77 -33.24 -11.62
C LYS A 488 -10.39 -31.99 -10.83
N ILE A 489 -9.12 -31.86 -10.46
CA ILE A 489 -8.58 -30.62 -9.88
C ILE A 489 -8.69 -29.50 -10.92
N GLU A 490 -9.53 -28.50 -10.66
CA GLU A 490 -9.68 -27.32 -11.52
C GLU A 490 -8.69 -26.20 -11.15
N ARG A 491 -8.11 -26.25 -9.94
CA ARG A 491 -7.15 -25.25 -9.45
C ARG A 491 -5.80 -25.28 -10.18
N ASN A 492 -5.11 -24.14 -10.15
CA ASN A 492 -3.77 -23.97 -10.71
C ASN A 492 -2.66 -24.32 -9.72
N VAL A 493 -2.90 -24.15 -8.41
CA VAL A 493 -1.95 -24.52 -7.37
C VAL A 493 -2.26 -25.93 -6.86
N VAL A 494 -1.28 -26.82 -6.91
CA VAL A 494 -1.33 -28.18 -6.36
C VAL A 494 -0.65 -28.17 -5.00
N SER A 495 -1.39 -28.49 -3.94
CA SER A 495 -0.89 -28.50 -2.56
C SER A 495 -0.37 -29.89 -2.19
N CYS A 496 0.94 -29.98 -1.99
CA CYS A 496 1.68 -31.19 -1.70
C CYS A 496 2.20 -31.19 -0.26
N TYR A 497 1.89 -32.23 0.50
CA TYR A 497 2.43 -32.41 1.85
C TYR A 497 3.55 -33.43 1.84
N ILE A 498 4.73 -33.02 2.32
CA ILE A 498 5.94 -33.83 2.32
C ILE A 498 6.17 -34.48 3.68
N PHE A 499 6.54 -35.76 3.68
CA PHE A 499 6.89 -36.52 4.88
C PHE A 499 8.17 -37.33 4.64
N GLY A 500 8.94 -37.52 5.70
CA GLY A 500 10.14 -38.36 5.69
C GLY A 500 10.79 -38.41 7.07
N SER A 501 11.62 -39.42 7.30
CA SER A 501 12.46 -39.48 8.51
C SER A 501 13.46 -38.31 8.53
N PRO A 502 14.05 -37.97 9.69
CA PRO A 502 15.11 -36.94 9.73
C PRO A 502 16.28 -37.22 8.77
N GLU A 503 16.57 -38.50 8.50
CA GLU A 503 17.64 -38.94 7.59
C GLU A 503 17.17 -39.18 6.15
N SER A 504 15.91 -38.85 5.82
CA SER A 504 15.38 -39.04 4.46
C SER A 504 15.88 -37.99 3.46
N GLY A 505 16.46 -36.89 3.95
CA GLY A 505 16.91 -35.77 3.12
C GLY A 505 15.75 -34.94 2.53
N LYS A 506 14.60 -34.87 3.21
CA LYS A 506 13.40 -34.15 2.72
C LYS A 506 13.65 -32.66 2.54
N GLU A 507 14.41 -32.03 3.44
CA GLU A 507 14.80 -30.63 3.37
C GLU A 507 15.68 -30.40 2.14
N HIS A 508 16.70 -31.26 1.95
CA HIS A 508 17.57 -31.21 0.78
C HIS A 508 16.80 -31.43 -0.53
N PHE A 509 15.81 -32.33 -0.55
CA PHE A 509 14.93 -32.51 -1.72
C PHE A 509 14.20 -31.22 -2.09
N VAL A 510 13.63 -30.51 -1.11
CA VAL A 510 12.92 -29.24 -1.37
C VAL A 510 13.86 -28.14 -1.84
N HIS A 511 15.06 -28.06 -1.25
CA HIS A 511 16.10 -27.13 -1.69
C HIS A 511 16.59 -27.43 -3.13
N THR A 512 16.71 -28.70 -3.49
CA THR A 512 17.01 -29.12 -4.86
C THR A 512 15.86 -28.78 -5.82
N PHE A 513 14.60 -28.94 -5.40
CA PHE A 513 13.41 -28.59 -6.19
C PHE A 513 13.37 -27.10 -6.58
N ILE A 514 13.83 -26.20 -5.71
CA ILE A 514 13.94 -24.76 -6.01
C ILE A 514 15.29 -24.34 -6.62
N GLY A 515 16.21 -25.29 -6.85
CA GLY A 515 17.52 -25.00 -7.43
C GLY A 515 18.54 -24.34 -6.50
N GLN A 516 18.35 -24.42 -5.18
CA GLN A 516 19.26 -23.86 -4.17
C GLN A 516 19.99 -24.98 -3.42
N ILE A 517 21.08 -25.50 -3.97
CA ILE A 517 21.81 -26.65 -3.41
C ILE A 517 22.72 -26.23 -2.22
N ASP A 518 23.24 -25.00 -2.21
CA ASP A 518 24.27 -24.54 -1.26
C ASP A 518 23.74 -23.87 0.03
N ALA A 519 22.43 -23.74 0.21
CA ALA A 519 21.84 -22.96 1.32
C ALA A 519 21.82 -23.70 2.68
N LEU A 520 22.32 -24.93 2.76
CA LEU A 520 22.26 -25.82 3.94
C LEU A 520 23.13 -25.38 5.14
N LEU A 521 23.76 -24.20 5.10
CA LEU A 521 24.70 -23.74 6.14
C LEU A 521 24.12 -22.74 7.15
N VAL A 522 22.80 -22.49 7.17
CA VAL A 522 22.21 -21.50 8.09
C VAL A 522 21.30 -22.17 9.12
N ASP A 523 21.91 -22.36 10.29
CA ASP A 523 21.39 -22.45 11.67
C ASP A 523 20.17 -23.35 12.01
N ASP A 524 20.31 -23.99 13.16
CA ASP A 524 19.51 -25.00 13.88
C ASP A 524 18.03 -24.66 14.19
N ASP A 525 17.42 -23.70 13.51
CA ASP A 525 16.01 -23.34 13.75
C ASP A 525 15.08 -24.27 12.93
N GLN A 526 14.21 -25.01 13.63
CA GLN A 526 13.15 -25.87 13.07
C GLN A 526 12.10 -25.06 12.30
N PHE A 527 12.46 -24.49 11.16
CA PHE A 527 11.51 -23.85 10.26
C PHE A 527 10.71 -24.89 9.48
N ILE A 528 9.39 -24.73 9.46
CA ILE A 528 8.50 -25.47 8.57
C ILE A 528 8.92 -25.21 7.13
N VAL A 529 9.25 -26.27 6.39
CA VAL A 529 9.65 -26.18 4.98
C VAL A 529 8.44 -25.79 4.13
N ARG A 530 8.60 -24.74 3.32
CA ARG A 530 7.55 -24.24 2.43
C ARG A 530 8.17 -23.79 1.11
N ALA A 531 7.81 -24.43 0.01
CA ALA A 531 8.35 -24.10 -1.31
C ALA A 531 7.26 -24.02 -2.36
N ILE A 532 7.41 -23.12 -3.33
CA ILE A 532 6.56 -23.07 -4.52
C ILE A 532 7.39 -23.01 -5.81
N GLY A 533 6.96 -23.77 -6.81
CA GLY A 533 7.59 -23.79 -8.13
C GLY A 533 6.57 -23.91 -9.27
N ALA A 534 6.96 -23.44 -10.45
CA ALA A 534 6.17 -23.58 -11.66
C ALA A 534 6.51 -24.90 -12.37
N VAL A 535 5.50 -25.72 -12.63
CA VAL A 535 5.63 -27.05 -13.25
C VAL A 535 4.83 -27.08 -14.55
N PRO A 536 5.45 -27.33 -15.70
CA PRO A 536 4.72 -27.47 -16.96
C PRO A 536 3.89 -28.77 -16.96
N ASP A 537 2.59 -28.66 -17.25
CA ASP A 537 1.67 -29.78 -17.46
C ASP A 537 0.96 -29.64 -18.81
N ARG A 538 1.43 -30.40 -19.80
CA ARG A 538 0.91 -30.46 -21.17
C ARG A 538 0.85 -29.08 -21.83
N ASP A 539 -0.34 -28.47 -21.86
CA ASP A 539 -0.64 -27.19 -22.51
C ASP A 539 -0.81 -26.04 -21.50
N SER A 540 -0.57 -26.29 -20.20
CA SER A 540 -0.73 -25.32 -19.12
C SER A 540 0.41 -25.38 -18.10
N THR A 541 0.63 -24.29 -17.36
CA THR A 541 1.54 -24.30 -16.21
C THR A 541 0.72 -24.49 -14.94
N LYS A 542 1.13 -25.44 -14.10
CA LYS A 542 0.60 -25.61 -12.75
C LYS A 542 1.65 -25.17 -11.74
N TYR A 543 1.22 -24.78 -10.56
CA TYR A 543 2.12 -24.35 -9.49
C TYR A 543 2.12 -25.41 -8.41
N LEU A 544 3.28 -26.01 -8.14
CA LEU A 544 3.42 -27.02 -7.09
C LEU A 544 3.84 -26.31 -5.80
N PHE A 545 3.00 -26.38 -4.78
CA PHE A 545 3.30 -25.89 -3.43
C PHE A 545 3.60 -27.06 -2.51
N ILE A 546 4.80 -27.13 -1.96
CA ILE A 546 5.27 -28.19 -1.06
C ILE A 546 5.37 -27.62 0.35
N THR A 547 4.75 -28.28 1.33
CA THR A 547 4.82 -27.88 2.74
C THR A 547 4.83 -29.10 3.67
N GLU A 548 5.36 -28.94 4.88
CA GLU A 548 5.13 -29.91 5.95
C GLU A 548 3.75 -29.69 6.59
N ALA A 549 3.14 -30.77 7.08
CA ALA A 549 1.83 -30.73 7.72
C ALA A 549 1.93 -30.24 9.17
N LEU A 550 1.03 -29.35 9.57
CA LEU A 550 0.93 -28.90 10.96
C LEU A 550 -0.09 -29.70 11.77
N SER A 551 -1.09 -30.28 11.11
CA SER A 551 -2.10 -31.15 11.73
C SER A 551 -2.73 -32.12 10.71
N ASP A 552 -3.29 -33.22 11.21
CA ASP A 552 -3.98 -34.22 10.38
C ASP A 552 -5.22 -33.62 9.68
N ASP A 553 -5.93 -32.70 10.35
CA ASP A 553 -7.09 -32.00 9.78
C ASP A 553 -6.69 -31.15 8.56
N GLU A 554 -5.49 -30.55 8.58
CA GLU A 554 -4.99 -29.75 7.46
C GLU A 554 -4.76 -30.61 6.21
N ILE A 555 -4.20 -31.81 6.40
CA ILE A 555 -3.94 -32.78 5.33
C ILE A 555 -5.26 -33.17 4.66
N GLU A 556 -6.28 -33.53 5.44
CA GLU A 556 -7.57 -33.95 4.90
C GLU A 556 -8.25 -32.84 4.09
N LEU A 557 -8.13 -31.59 4.56
CA LEU A 557 -8.78 -30.42 3.96
C LEU A 557 -8.07 -29.85 2.73
N LYS A 558 -6.73 -29.74 2.78
CA LYS A 558 -5.96 -28.97 1.79
C LYS A 558 -5.13 -29.82 0.83
N ALA A 559 -4.68 -31.00 1.23
CA ALA A 559 -3.71 -31.78 0.47
C ALA A 559 -4.31 -32.34 -0.83
N ASP A 560 -3.68 -32.05 -1.96
CA ASP A 560 -3.98 -32.73 -3.23
C ASP A 560 -3.23 -34.06 -3.32
N VAL A 561 -1.99 -34.09 -2.86
CA VAL A 561 -1.06 -35.21 -3.00
C VAL A 561 -0.14 -35.27 -1.79
N LEU A 562 0.21 -36.49 -1.38
CA LEU A 562 1.17 -36.74 -0.31
C LEU A 562 2.47 -37.26 -0.93
N VAL A 563 3.60 -36.71 -0.50
CA VAL A 563 4.92 -37.14 -0.93
C VAL A 563 5.65 -37.77 0.25
N LEU A 564 6.05 -39.03 0.08
CA LEU A 564 6.84 -39.76 1.07
C LEU A 564 8.27 -39.86 0.55
N VAL A 565 9.19 -39.15 1.17
CA VAL A 565 10.61 -39.19 0.84
C VAL A 565 11.29 -40.26 1.69
N MET A 566 12.01 -41.14 1.02
CA MET A 566 12.69 -42.27 1.64
C MET A 566 14.15 -42.31 1.21
N ASN A 567 15.06 -42.42 2.17
CA ASN A 567 16.45 -42.73 1.88
C ASN A 567 16.60 -44.24 1.67
N PRO A 568 16.97 -44.71 0.47
CA PRO A 568 17.06 -46.15 0.18
C PRO A 568 18.17 -46.89 0.93
N LEU A 569 19.16 -46.15 1.45
CA LEU A 569 20.29 -46.72 2.18
C LEU A 569 20.04 -46.78 3.69
N ASP A 570 19.00 -46.12 4.17
CA ASP A 570 18.62 -46.12 5.59
C ASP A 570 17.35 -46.95 5.80
N GLU A 571 17.50 -48.10 6.49
CA GLU A 571 16.38 -48.96 6.86
C GLU A 571 15.39 -48.28 7.81
N SER A 572 15.83 -47.30 8.61
CA SER A 572 14.94 -46.55 9.50
C SER A 572 13.98 -45.66 8.69
N SER A 573 14.48 -45.04 7.62
CA SER A 573 13.69 -44.28 6.65
C SER A 573 12.62 -45.14 5.96
N LYS A 574 12.99 -46.37 5.54
CA LYS A 574 12.05 -47.32 4.92
C LYS A 574 10.92 -47.70 5.87
N MET A 575 11.27 -48.13 7.08
CA MET A 575 10.30 -48.51 8.11
C MET A 575 9.38 -47.36 8.49
N PHE A 576 9.90 -46.13 8.53
CA PHE A 576 9.12 -44.92 8.80
C PHE A 576 8.07 -44.69 7.71
N VAL A 577 8.46 -44.75 6.43
CA VAL A 577 7.56 -44.56 5.29
C VAL A 577 6.49 -45.66 5.23
N GLU A 578 6.86 -46.93 5.46
CA GLU A 578 5.91 -48.05 5.50
C GLU A 578 4.87 -47.92 6.62
N GLU A 579 5.26 -47.42 7.79
CA GLU A 579 4.34 -47.23 8.90
C GLU A 579 3.44 -46.01 8.68
N LEU A 580 4.01 -44.91 8.19
CA LEU A 580 3.27 -43.69 7.89
C LEU A 580 2.25 -43.89 6.77
N ASP A 581 2.60 -44.67 5.74
CA ASP A 581 1.72 -44.99 4.61
C ASP A 581 0.41 -45.69 5.03
N LYS A 582 0.45 -46.44 6.14
CA LYS A 582 -0.73 -47.10 6.75
C LYS A 582 -1.59 -46.14 7.56
N GLN A 583 -1.00 -45.08 8.13
CA GLN A 583 -1.68 -44.13 9.00
C GLN A 583 -2.32 -42.99 8.19
N LEU A 584 -1.75 -42.63 7.04
CA LEU A 584 -2.22 -41.54 6.19
C LEU A 584 -3.56 -41.87 5.49
N PRO A 585 -4.41 -40.86 5.24
CA PRO A 585 -5.71 -41.07 4.58
C PRO A 585 -5.57 -41.73 3.19
N ALA A 586 -6.24 -42.86 2.99
CA ALA A 586 -6.23 -43.61 1.72
C ALA A 586 -6.92 -42.87 0.55
N ALA A 587 -7.70 -41.83 0.84
CA ALA A 587 -8.42 -41.04 -0.15
C ALA A 587 -7.55 -40.03 -0.91
N ILE A 588 -6.31 -39.79 -0.44
CA ILE A 588 -5.39 -38.81 -1.03
C ILE A 588 -4.34 -39.56 -1.84
N PRO A 589 -4.11 -39.19 -3.11
CA PRO A 589 -3.08 -39.82 -3.93
C PRO A 589 -1.70 -39.57 -3.32
N ARG A 590 -0.80 -40.54 -3.49
CA ARG A 590 0.51 -40.55 -2.86
C ARG A 590 1.62 -40.88 -3.86
N VAL A 591 2.78 -40.28 -3.67
CA VAL A 591 4.00 -40.52 -4.45
C VAL A 591 5.13 -40.85 -3.49
N VAL A 592 5.76 -42.00 -3.69
CA VAL A 592 6.95 -42.38 -2.92
C VAL A 592 8.21 -42.05 -3.71
N ILE A 593 9.08 -41.24 -3.13
CA ILE A 593 10.31 -40.77 -3.76
C ILE A 593 11.49 -41.40 -3.03
N SER A 594 12.27 -42.21 -3.75
CA SER A 594 13.58 -42.63 -3.27
C SER A 594 14.57 -41.51 -3.57
N TYR A 595 15.11 -40.90 -2.53
CA TYR A 595 16.03 -39.77 -2.64
C TYR A 595 17.31 -40.01 -1.85
N LYS A 596 18.45 -39.65 -2.45
CA LYS A 596 19.75 -39.64 -1.78
C LYS A 596 20.48 -38.35 -2.19
N PRO A 597 20.93 -37.50 -1.26
CA PRO A 597 21.84 -36.40 -1.57
C PRO A 597 23.14 -36.94 -2.18
N GLU A 598 23.58 -36.39 -3.31
CA GLU A 598 24.96 -36.59 -3.77
C GLU A 598 25.90 -35.83 -2.83
N VAL A 599 26.67 -36.56 -2.03
CA VAL A 599 27.79 -35.96 -1.29
C VAL A 599 28.92 -35.78 -2.29
N GLN A 600 29.23 -34.54 -2.68
CA GLN A 600 30.47 -34.26 -3.40
C GLN A 600 31.66 -34.43 -2.44
N ASP A 601 32.10 -35.67 -2.25
CA ASP A 601 33.37 -35.96 -1.58
C ASP A 601 34.52 -35.62 -2.56
N GLU A 602 34.96 -34.36 -2.56
CA GLU A 602 36.22 -33.95 -3.21
C GLU A 602 37.47 -34.56 -2.51
N ALA A 603 37.30 -35.41 -1.49
CA ALA A 603 38.40 -35.96 -0.69
C ALA A 603 38.75 -37.44 -0.95
N GLU A 604 37.94 -38.21 -1.69
CA GLU A 604 38.21 -39.65 -1.90
C GLU A 604 38.87 -40.03 -3.23
N THR A 605 39.09 -39.08 -4.15
CA THR A 605 39.71 -39.39 -5.45
C THR A 605 41.24 -39.46 -5.46
N GLU A 606 41.93 -39.19 -4.35
CA GLU A 606 43.40 -39.30 -4.28
C GLU A 606 43.96 -40.51 -3.51
N THR A 607 43.12 -41.37 -2.92
CA THR A 607 43.61 -42.55 -2.15
C THR A 607 43.23 -43.93 -2.70
N LYS A 608 42.45 -44.03 -3.79
CA LYS A 608 42.11 -45.34 -4.42
C LYS A 608 42.90 -45.66 -5.69
N ALA A 609 44.10 -45.09 -5.86
CA ALA A 609 44.99 -45.42 -6.98
C ALA A 609 45.98 -46.56 -6.69
N GLU A 610 46.00 -47.13 -5.47
CA GLU A 610 46.88 -48.25 -5.11
C GLU A 610 46.12 -49.36 -4.36
N GLU A 611 45.15 -50.00 -5.00
CA GLU A 611 44.82 -51.42 -4.77
C GLU A 611 43.86 -51.89 -5.88
N GLY A 612 44.43 -52.49 -6.93
CA GLY A 612 43.67 -53.11 -8.01
C GLY A 612 43.01 -54.39 -7.52
N GLY A 613 41.71 -54.33 -7.24
CA GLY A 613 40.92 -55.48 -6.78
C GLY A 613 39.40 -55.31 -6.85
N ASP A 614 38.86 -54.11 -6.61
CA ASP A 614 37.45 -54.01 -6.15
C ASP A 614 36.48 -53.24 -7.07
N GLU A 615 36.88 -52.87 -8.30
CA GLU A 615 35.96 -52.16 -9.23
C GLU A 615 34.79 -53.05 -9.69
N GLU A 616 35.00 -54.37 -9.79
CA GLU A 616 33.95 -55.31 -10.18
C GLU A 616 33.01 -55.70 -9.02
N GLU A 617 33.43 -55.52 -7.77
CA GLU A 617 32.62 -55.78 -6.57
C GLU A 617 31.80 -54.54 -6.17
N LEU A 618 32.37 -53.33 -6.27
CA LEU A 618 31.62 -52.07 -6.10
C LEU A 618 30.52 -51.91 -7.17
N ALA A 619 30.82 -52.20 -8.44
CA ALA A 619 29.81 -52.15 -9.51
C ALA A 619 28.71 -53.22 -9.33
N LYS A 620 29.03 -54.36 -8.69
CA LYS A 620 28.04 -55.38 -8.32
C LYS A 620 27.22 -54.96 -7.11
N GLU A 621 27.80 -54.30 -6.11
CA GLU A 621 27.05 -53.76 -4.95
C GLU A 621 26.15 -52.59 -5.33
N GLU A 622 26.59 -51.67 -6.20
CA GLU A 622 25.74 -50.59 -6.71
C GLU A 622 24.58 -51.13 -7.55
N THR A 623 24.83 -52.10 -8.44
CA THR A 623 23.76 -52.72 -9.22
C THR A 623 22.80 -53.55 -8.35
N LEU A 624 23.30 -54.28 -7.34
CA LEU A 624 22.46 -55.05 -6.40
C LEU A 624 21.61 -54.14 -5.49
N GLY A 625 22.19 -53.03 -5.04
CA GLY A 625 21.49 -51.97 -4.32
C GLY A 625 20.38 -51.36 -5.18
N ASP A 626 20.64 -51.13 -6.47
CA ASP A 626 19.66 -50.58 -7.41
C ASP A 626 18.46 -51.53 -7.64
N PHE A 627 18.72 -52.83 -7.82
CA PHE A 627 17.66 -53.83 -7.91
C PHE A 627 16.80 -53.93 -6.63
N SER A 628 17.41 -53.74 -5.45
CA SER A 628 16.68 -53.73 -4.18
C SER A 628 15.78 -52.50 -4.07
N ILE A 629 16.24 -51.33 -4.52
CA ILE A 629 15.47 -50.09 -4.51
C ILE A 629 14.26 -50.22 -5.44
N ASP A 630 14.46 -50.72 -6.65
CA ASP A 630 13.39 -50.98 -7.62
C ASP A 630 12.35 -51.98 -7.10
N ALA A 631 12.78 -52.99 -6.34
CA ALA A 631 11.87 -53.96 -5.72
C ALA A 631 11.00 -53.31 -4.62
N THR A 632 11.57 -52.41 -3.83
CA THR A 632 10.82 -51.64 -2.82
C THR A 632 9.85 -50.66 -3.48
N LEU A 633 10.28 -49.92 -4.50
CA LEU A 633 9.44 -48.94 -5.19
C LEU A 633 8.25 -49.56 -5.93
N LYS A 634 8.38 -50.80 -6.41
CA LYS A 634 7.28 -51.57 -7.05
C LYS A 634 6.12 -51.90 -6.11
N GLN A 635 6.29 -51.76 -4.80
CA GLN A 635 5.22 -51.98 -3.83
C GLN A 635 4.21 -50.82 -3.81
N TYR A 636 4.61 -49.66 -4.33
CA TYR A 636 3.80 -48.44 -4.36
C TYR A 636 3.23 -48.21 -5.76
N THR A 637 1.98 -47.73 -5.84
CA THR A 637 1.29 -47.47 -7.10
C THR A 637 1.97 -46.39 -7.94
N THR A 638 2.53 -45.38 -7.27
CA THR A 638 3.26 -44.28 -7.89
C THR A 638 4.55 -44.04 -7.12
N SER A 639 5.67 -44.25 -7.79
CA SER A 639 6.99 -44.12 -7.19
C SER A 639 8.04 -43.71 -8.21
N ILE A 640 9.08 -43.02 -7.76
CA ILE A 640 10.21 -42.60 -8.60
C ILE A 640 11.52 -42.65 -7.80
N LYS A 641 12.59 -42.95 -8.51
CA LYS A 641 13.96 -42.91 -8.01
C LYS A 641 14.61 -41.62 -8.51
N CYS A 642 14.99 -40.73 -7.60
CA CYS A 642 15.62 -39.44 -7.93
C CYS A 642 16.96 -39.33 -7.18
N HIS A 643 18.06 -39.33 -7.91
CA HIS A 643 19.40 -39.12 -7.35
C HIS A 643 20.05 -37.84 -7.87
N GLU A 644 19.69 -37.43 -9.09
CA GLU A 644 20.20 -36.21 -9.70
C GLU A 644 19.27 -35.02 -9.43
N ALA A 645 19.86 -33.83 -9.26
CA ALA A 645 19.11 -32.59 -9.07
C ALA A 645 18.07 -32.32 -10.17
N ARG A 646 18.44 -32.63 -11.42
CA ARG A 646 17.56 -32.49 -12.58
C ARG A 646 16.33 -33.41 -12.51
N SER A 647 16.49 -34.65 -12.04
CA SER A 647 15.38 -35.60 -11.87
C SER A 647 14.38 -35.09 -10.83
N VAL A 648 14.85 -34.40 -9.79
CA VAL A 648 13.96 -33.75 -8.80
C VAL A 648 13.16 -32.60 -9.42
N GLN A 649 13.83 -31.69 -10.13
CA GLN A 649 13.21 -30.48 -10.68
C GLN A 649 12.22 -30.75 -11.82
N GLU A 650 12.55 -31.72 -12.69
CA GLU A 650 11.75 -32.01 -13.88
C GLU A 650 10.82 -33.22 -13.64
N GLU A 651 11.38 -34.39 -13.33
CA GLU A 651 10.64 -35.65 -13.36
C GLU A 651 9.76 -35.84 -12.12
N ALA A 652 10.31 -35.63 -10.92
CA ALA A 652 9.56 -35.77 -9.68
C ALA A 652 8.44 -34.72 -9.59
N ALA A 653 8.73 -33.46 -9.89
CA ALA A 653 7.75 -32.39 -9.89
C ALA A 653 6.58 -32.67 -10.86
N GLN A 654 6.89 -33.09 -12.09
CA GLN A 654 5.86 -33.47 -13.08
C GLN A 654 5.07 -34.69 -12.63
N LEU A 655 5.71 -35.69 -12.01
CA LEU A 655 5.03 -36.87 -11.50
C LEU A 655 4.06 -36.49 -10.36
N ILE A 656 4.47 -35.64 -9.43
CA ILE A 656 3.64 -35.16 -8.32
C ILE A 656 2.40 -34.44 -8.85
N VAL A 657 2.59 -33.49 -9.77
CA VAL A 657 1.47 -32.76 -10.40
C VAL A 657 0.57 -33.70 -11.19
N ALA A 658 1.13 -34.57 -12.03
CA ALA A 658 0.35 -35.54 -12.81
C ALA A 658 -0.44 -36.50 -11.91
N THR A 659 0.09 -36.85 -10.73
CA THR A 659 -0.56 -37.72 -9.75
C THR A 659 -1.71 -37.03 -9.05
N ALA A 660 -1.54 -35.75 -8.71
CA ALA A 660 -2.61 -34.94 -8.14
C ALA A 660 -3.77 -34.75 -9.12
N LEU A 661 -3.47 -34.49 -10.41
CA LEU A 661 -4.48 -34.19 -11.42
C LEU A 661 -5.26 -35.42 -11.95
N ARG A 662 -4.76 -36.64 -11.71
CA ARG A 662 -5.39 -37.91 -12.11
C ARG A 662 -6.39 -38.39 -11.07
#